data_AF-A0A8T0FEC9-F1
#
_entry.id   AF-A0A8T0FEC9-F1
#
_cell.length_a   1.000
_cell.length_b   1.000
_cell.length_c   1.000
_cell.angle_alpha   90.00
_cell.angle_beta   90.00
_cell.angle_gamma   90.00
#
_symmetry.space_group_name_H-M   'P 1'
#
loop_
_entity.id
_entity.type
_entity.pdbx_description
1 polymer ?
#
loop_
_entity_poly.entity_id
_entity_poly.type
_entity_poly.pdbx_seq_one_letter_code
_entity_poly.pdbx_strand_id
1 'polypeptide(L)'
;MESTTEDWNQGRQLLLQRCKSRALSCLNEHEYSRAFAHFIVALTVEPSVKGELLNAFLFTLEKLSEKMEKEKQVNEVLMCYEQALDVLPHDSHVLHGLATTLFRLGYVECALSYFLKSYKANPFFTPSLYCMENLKNALVERWHFVMLNDKERNLAYKRAIKRAVENGHKRVLDIGAGTGILSMMAADANAEKVYACEASEIMFAVLQNVVKMNEKSIQVFPKFSTDLVIEEDLPEKVSLIVTEIFDAGLFGENSLETLDHAWEYLLEKDTEDLSPGEENDVSPTCPNHLDKSDVNVCRAKVIPYSADVYVVPVESEHFRKAFKLDNKVKQALDIKEDVIPQYLDEEPYSTEKISNIKFKYLCEPSCILKANFNSPQEIKVLLQGKNLNPSYKCTQSGNLDAFVMWFNLHLDDKETISTAPKEGSDSGCWEQAIFYVLPQYLDGVSLFCNVGDNIEAEFLCRGHFQLKKVKLPNSVPANNFNQKLTMDPSLINYLNSYGTGDIINLNLKDISHVDNASILDTSTFPCLSLKSLKDTSSVAAVLRTQYQSEIEQLRDMYGISHDRLSFKSYEDFCNSKLQCDFLIVDPVELCGLLKKNLLEDVTVLRMQCLKDSGLVVPGQIEIHAILVESETLKEHSKLISDERVDDYKISQIMNAYKIHQDIQFSALLHQKITEPFKLCTIDLNNTSENGTKSFFKDSFKTAEVEVATSAWVWYDIYLKRKQLADLLAKLQEVPFNIGETKINFLLLILCCMPIALSTVTTILIIETKSAYYSYGCKIENPFAVILLVGFKNFFNTVVFPTFENIIAMFYCLICLRLQTEIKHVTLKIQKCHYRSFSESKRIEILRHKSRINGALHCTEEIFARPSFLIVAANLLTCFSILSTYLDNDIWSSEILSVYAECILYSTNCLVPAIFILWIAGGIPIVESEFRETFQEKMCSRMLSTGSIGNLRLEKWFFAKQDNVLTGLGIFSYRRSSIFAVFGSLITYTVLFKD
;
A
#
# COMPACT_ATOMS: atom_id res chain seq x y z
N MET A 1 -17.39 59.86 37.75
CA MET A 1 -17.94 58.83 36.84
C MET A 1 -17.08 57.60 37.00
N GLU A 2 -17.38 56.83 38.05
CA GLU A 2 -16.70 55.57 38.36
C GLU A 2 -17.69 54.47 38.00
N SER A 3 -17.67 53.99 36.75
CA SER A 3 -18.29 52.69 36.46
C SER A 3 -17.33 51.63 36.98
N THR A 4 -17.75 50.96 38.04
CA THR A 4 -17.00 49.89 38.69
C THR A 4 -16.81 48.73 37.72
N THR A 5 -15.69 48.02 37.86
CA THR A 5 -15.33 46.84 37.05
C THR A 5 -16.39 45.73 37.01
N GLU A 6 -17.37 45.75 37.94
CA GLU A 6 -18.53 44.83 37.96
C GLU A 6 -19.57 45.12 36.88
N ASP A 7 -19.97 46.37 36.66
CA ASP A 7 -20.95 46.75 35.62
C ASP A 7 -20.43 46.39 34.22
N TRP A 8 -19.12 46.54 34.03
CA TRP A 8 -18.44 46.21 32.78
C TRP A 8 -18.44 44.70 32.50
N ASN A 9 -18.20 43.89 33.52
CA ASN A 9 -18.26 42.42 33.40
C ASN A 9 -19.68 41.90 33.16
N GLN A 10 -20.69 42.52 33.77
CA GLN A 10 -22.10 42.14 33.56
C GLN A 10 -22.57 42.49 32.14
N GLY A 11 -22.21 43.67 31.63
CA GLY A 11 -22.47 44.07 30.24
C GLY A 11 -21.79 43.15 29.23
N ARG A 12 -20.54 42.75 29.51
CA ARG A 12 -19.77 41.82 28.68
C ARG A 12 -20.44 40.43 28.57
N GLN A 13 -20.92 39.87 29.68
CA GLN A 13 -21.61 38.57 29.65
C GLN A 13 -22.95 38.64 28.91
N LEU A 14 -23.72 39.72 29.07
CA LEU A 14 -24.98 39.91 28.34
C LEU A 14 -24.75 40.03 26.82
N LEU A 15 -23.71 40.75 26.41
CA LEU A 15 -23.33 40.86 25.01
C LEU A 15 -22.94 39.49 24.43
N LEU A 16 -22.09 38.73 25.14
CA LEU A 16 -21.67 37.40 24.74
C LEU A 16 -22.85 36.45 24.54
N GLN A 17 -23.78 36.41 25.51
CA GLN A 17 -24.96 35.55 25.45
C GLN A 17 -25.87 35.90 24.26
N ARG A 18 -26.06 37.20 23.98
CA ARG A 18 -26.84 37.68 22.82
C ARG A 18 -26.17 37.34 21.50
N CYS A 19 -24.87 37.58 21.35
CA CYS A 19 -24.14 37.27 20.13
C CYS A 19 -24.14 35.77 19.84
N LYS A 20 -23.90 34.94 20.86
CA LYS A 20 -23.96 33.47 20.73
C LYS A 20 -25.34 32.99 20.28
N SER A 21 -26.41 33.43 20.94
CA SER A 21 -27.77 33.03 20.59
C SER A 21 -28.15 33.45 19.17
N ARG A 22 -27.76 34.67 18.75
CA ARG A 22 -28.00 35.14 17.38
C ARG A 22 -27.17 34.40 16.34
N ALA A 23 -25.90 34.12 16.62
CA ALA A 23 -25.03 33.39 15.72
C ALA A 23 -25.62 32.02 15.36
N LEU A 24 -26.10 31.28 16.37
CA LEU A 24 -26.74 29.97 16.18
C LEU A 24 -28.09 30.06 15.47
N SER A 25 -28.90 31.09 15.75
CA SER A 25 -30.18 31.31 15.04
C SER A 25 -29.95 31.58 13.55
N CYS A 26 -29.05 32.53 13.23
CA CYS A 26 -28.70 32.85 11.85
C CYS A 26 -28.12 31.64 11.11
N LEU A 27 -27.32 30.80 11.80
CA LEU A 27 -26.80 29.58 11.22
C LEU A 27 -27.92 28.59 10.83
N ASN A 28 -28.89 28.38 11.72
CA ASN A 28 -30.06 27.52 11.42
C ASN A 28 -30.92 28.07 10.28
N GLU A 29 -30.98 29.40 10.13
CA GLU A 29 -31.66 30.11 9.05
C GLU A 29 -30.83 30.17 7.75
N HIS A 30 -29.63 29.57 7.72
CA HIS A 30 -28.69 29.58 6.59
C HIS A 30 -28.20 31.00 6.20
N GLU A 31 -28.27 31.97 7.12
CA GLU A 31 -27.75 33.33 6.96
C GLU A 31 -26.26 33.39 7.38
N TYR A 32 -25.39 32.70 6.65
CA TYR A 32 -23.99 32.48 7.02
C TYR A 32 -23.19 33.78 7.27
N SER A 33 -23.41 34.85 6.49
CA SER A 33 -22.70 36.11 6.67
C SER A 33 -23.02 36.79 8.01
N ARG A 34 -24.29 36.77 8.43
CA ARG A 34 -24.72 37.33 9.72
C ARG A 34 -24.28 36.46 10.88
N ALA A 35 -24.38 35.13 10.71
CA ALA A 35 -23.88 34.18 11.69
C ALA A 35 -22.37 34.39 11.94
N PHE A 36 -21.57 34.52 10.87
CA PHE A 36 -20.13 34.76 10.95
C PHE A 36 -19.80 36.05 11.72
N ALA A 37 -20.45 37.17 11.40
CA ALA A 37 -20.24 38.43 12.10
C ALA A 37 -20.55 38.32 13.62
N HIS A 38 -21.63 37.62 13.98
CA HIS A 38 -21.96 37.40 15.39
C HIS A 38 -20.97 36.46 16.09
N PHE A 39 -20.45 35.43 15.41
CA PHE A 39 -19.39 34.58 15.96
C PHE A 39 -18.08 35.35 16.17
N ILE A 40 -17.67 36.20 15.22
CA ILE A 40 -16.48 37.05 15.36
C ILE A 40 -16.60 37.90 16.62
N VAL A 41 -17.71 38.64 16.78
CA VAL A 41 -17.92 39.47 17.98
C VAL A 41 -17.91 38.63 19.26
N ALA A 42 -18.54 37.44 19.26
CA ALA A 42 -18.54 36.57 20.44
C ALA A 42 -17.11 36.11 20.82
N LEU A 43 -16.31 35.70 19.83
CA LEU A 43 -14.93 35.24 20.02
C LEU A 43 -13.97 36.39 20.39
N THR A 44 -14.17 37.59 19.85
CA THR A 44 -13.42 38.79 20.26
C THR A 44 -13.74 39.18 21.71
N VAL A 45 -15.01 39.10 22.11
CA VAL A 45 -15.47 39.48 23.45
C VAL A 45 -15.00 38.50 24.51
N GLU A 46 -15.03 37.19 24.25
CA GLU A 46 -14.63 36.16 25.21
C GLU A 46 -13.97 34.96 24.50
N PRO A 47 -12.64 34.97 24.32
CA PRO A 47 -11.94 33.87 23.66
C PRO A 47 -12.10 32.51 24.35
N SER A 48 -12.44 32.46 25.65
CA SER A 48 -12.60 31.21 26.40
C SER A 48 -13.79 30.35 25.93
N VAL A 49 -14.80 30.93 25.25
CA VAL A 49 -15.92 30.15 24.68
C VAL A 49 -15.58 29.47 23.36
N LYS A 50 -14.33 29.58 22.88
CA LYS A 50 -13.85 28.93 21.65
C LYS A 50 -14.28 27.46 21.57
N GLY A 51 -14.02 26.68 22.62
CA GLY A 51 -14.28 25.23 22.61
C GLY A 51 -15.75 24.87 22.36
N GLU A 52 -16.67 25.76 22.74
CA GLU A 52 -18.11 25.55 22.53
C GLU A 52 -18.57 25.95 21.13
N LEU A 53 -18.04 27.04 20.58
CA LEU A 53 -18.51 27.62 19.31
C LEU A 53 -17.71 27.17 18.09
N LEU A 54 -16.55 26.52 18.28
CA LEU A 54 -15.59 26.22 17.22
C LEU A 54 -16.21 25.53 16.01
N ASN A 55 -16.94 24.42 16.22
CA ASN A 55 -17.49 23.63 15.11
C ASN A 55 -18.53 24.44 14.31
N ALA A 56 -19.42 25.17 14.99
CA ALA A 56 -20.42 26.00 14.35
C ALA A 56 -19.78 27.18 13.60
N PHE A 57 -18.75 27.78 14.17
CA PHE A 57 -17.97 28.84 13.53
C PHE A 57 -17.25 28.35 12.27
N LEU A 58 -16.53 27.24 12.36
CA LEU A 58 -15.78 26.67 11.22
C LEU A 58 -16.73 26.28 10.09
N PHE A 59 -17.85 25.61 10.39
CA PHE A 59 -18.86 25.29 9.40
C PHE A 59 -19.47 26.54 8.75
N THR A 60 -19.71 27.59 9.54
CA THR A 60 -20.21 28.88 9.02
C THR A 60 -19.20 29.52 8.06
N LEU A 61 -17.91 29.54 8.44
CA LEU A 61 -16.83 30.09 7.62
C LEU A 61 -16.65 29.30 6.32
N GLU A 62 -16.70 27.97 6.37
CA GLU A 62 -16.64 27.10 5.19
C GLU A 62 -17.83 27.37 4.24
N LYS A 63 -19.06 27.40 4.74
CA LYS A 63 -20.24 27.68 3.89
C LYS A 63 -20.24 29.11 3.32
N LEU A 64 -19.76 30.07 4.11
CA LEU A 64 -19.63 31.46 3.67
C LEU A 64 -18.59 31.60 2.55
N SER A 65 -17.41 31.00 2.74
CA SER A 65 -16.33 31.01 1.74
C SER A 65 -16.74 30.29 0.45
N GLU A 66 -17.33 29.10 0.53
CA GLU A 66 -17.87 28.38 -0.64
C GLU A 66 -18.86 29.24 -1.45
N LYS A 67 -19.75 29.97 -0.76
CA LYS A 67 -20.72 30.85 -1.41
C LYS A 67 -20.03 32.02 -2.12
N MET A 68 -19.12 32.71 -1.44
CA MET A 68 -18.40 33.87 -1.98
C MET A 68 -17.45 33.48 -3.12
N GLU A 69 -16.81 32.31 -3.05
CA GLU A 69 -16.01 31.75 -4.15
C GLU A 69 -16.85 31.52 -5.42
N LYS A 70 -18.06 30.96 -5.28
CA LYS A 70 -19.01 30.80 -6.40
C LYS A 70 -19.42 32.15 -7.01
N GLU A 71 -19.54 33.18 -6.18
CA GLU A 71 -19.83 34.55 -6.60
C GLU A 71 -18.58 35.30 -7.11
N LYS A 72 -17.41 34.65 -7.17
CA LYS A 72 -16.10 35.21 -7.58
C LYS A 72 -15.64 36.40 -6.74
N GLN A 73 -16.06 36.47 -5.48
CA GLN A 73 -15.72 37.50 -4.50
C GLN A 73 -14.43 37.12 -3.73
N VAL A 74 -13.31 37.09 -4.44
CA VAL A 74 -12.03 36.57 -3.90
C VAL A 74 -11.52 37.37 -2.70
N ASN A 75 -11.60 38.70 -2.77
CA ASN A 75 -11.09 39.58 -1.71
C ASN A 75 -11.90 39.41 -0.42
N GLU A 76 -13.22 39.28 -0.54
CA GLU A 76 -14.14 39.09 0.58
C GLU A 76 -13.87 37.76 1.29
N VAL A 77 -13.54 36.69 0.55
CA VAL A 77 -13.15 35.39 1.14
C VAL A 77 -11.86 35.55 1.96
N LEU A 78 -10.83 36.19 1.39
CA LEU A 78 -9.57 36.41 2.09
C LEU A 78 -9.77 37.26 3.35
N MET A 79 -10.58 38.32 3.28
CA MET A 79 -10.95 39.13 4.44
C MET A 79 -11.66 38.33 5.54
N CYS A 80 -12.56 37.40 5.17
CA CYS A 80 -13.22 36.54 6.15
C CYS A 80 -12.22 35.63 6.87
N TYR A 81 -11.25 35.07 6.14
CA TYR A 81 -10.19 34.26 6.74
C TYR A 81 -9.22 35.10 7.59
N GLU A 82 -8.89 36.33 7.18
CA GLU A 82 -8.09 37.25 8.01
C GLU A 82 -8.81 37.58 9.33
N GLN A 83 -10.10 37.95 9.27
CA GLN A 83 -10.91 38.17 10.47
C GLN A 83 -11.02 36.93 11.35
N ALA A 84 -11.12 35.74 10.74
CA ALA A 84 -11.10 34.49 11.48
C ALA A 84 -9.74 34.24 12.16
N LEU A 85 -8.62 34.58 11.50
CA LEU A 85 -7.28 34.49 12.08
C LEU A 85 -7.02 35.53 13.18
N ASP A 86 -7.67 36.70 13.14
CA ASP A 86 -7.57 37.69 14.23
C ASP A 86 -8.11 37.14 15.55
N VAL A 87 -9.21 36.36 15.49
CA VAL A 87 -9.78 35.70 16.67
C VAL A 87 -9.18 34.32 16.96
N LEU A 88 -8.66 33.64 15.93
CA LEU A 88 -8.12 32.27 16.00
C LEU A 88 -6.77 32.13 15.25
N PRO A 89 -5.69 32.80 15.70
CA PRO A 89 -4.45 32.97 14.91
C PRO A 89 -3.64 31.70 14.68
N HIS A 90 -3.86 30.66 15.49
CA HIS A 90 -3.16 29.38 15.42
C HIS A 90 -4.13 28.20 15.29
N ASP A 91 -5.36 28.44 14.83
CA ASP A 91 -6.29 27.34 14.61
C ASP A 91 -6.01 26.63 13.29
N SER A 92 -5.71 25.34 13.37
CA SER A 92 -5.32 24.55 12.20
C SER A 92 -6.41 24.45 11.14
N HIS A 93 -7.69 24.49 11.51
CA HIS A 93 -8.80 24.44 10.54
C HIS A 93 -8.93 25.75 9.77
N VAL A 94 -8.80 26.90 10.45
CA VAL A 94 -8.84 28.22 9.81
C VAL A 94 -7.64 28.40 8.88
N LEU A 95 -6.43 28.08 9.37
CA LEU A 95 -5.20 28.12 8.56
C LEU A 95 -5.27 27.18 7.35
N HIS A 96 -5.84 25.98 7.51
CA HIS A 96 -6.06 25.04 6.43
C HIS A 96 -7.09 25.53 5.41
N GLY A 97 -8.23 26.06 5.87
CA GLY A 97 -9.26 26.61 4.98
C GLY A 97 -8.72 27.75 4.12
N LEU A 98 -7.93 28.65 4.71
CA LEU A 98 -7.24 29.72 3.97
C LEU A 98 -6.23 29.14 2.96
N ALA A 99 -5.40 28.17 3.37
CA ALA A 99 -4.44 27.53 2.48
C ALA A 99 -5.13 26.87 1.27
N THR A 100 -6.21 26.12 1.51
CA THR A 100 -7.00 25.48 0.45
C THR A 100 -7.64 26.50 -0.48
N THR A 101 -8.14 27.62 0.06
CA THR A 101 -8.67 28.74 -0.73
C THR A 101 -7.58 29.35 -1.61
N LEU A 102 -6.43 29.70 -1.04
CA LEU A 102 -5.28 30.25 -1.78
C LEU A 102 -4.83 29.32 -2.90
N PHE A 103 -4.80 28.01 -2.62
CA PHE A 103 -4.48 27.00 -3.62
C PHE A 103 -5.49 26.98 -4.77
N ARG A 104 -6.81 26.97 -4.48
CA ARG A 104 -7.87 27.05 -5.51
C ARG A 104 -7.78 28.31 -6.38
N LEU A 105 -7.28 29.40 -5.80
CA LEU A 105 -7.07 30.67 -6.50
C LEU A 105 -5.75 30.75 -7.28
N GLY A 106 -4.92 29.70 -7.24
CA GLY A 106 -3.64 29.62 -7.94
C GLY A 106 -2.45 30.21 -7.18
N TYR A 107 -2.63 30.69 -5.94
CA TYR A 107 -1.55 31.23 -5.09
C TYR A 107 -0.83 30.09 -4.35
N VAL A 108 -0.11 29.26 -5.11
CA VAL A 108 0.47 28.01 -4.61
C VAL A 108 1.49 28.21 -3.49
N GLU A 109 2.41 29.17 -3.61
CA GLU A 109 3.42 29.42 -2.57
C GLU A 109 2.82 29.87 -1.24
N CYS A 110 1.85 30.80 -1.32
CA CYS A 110 1.11 31.27 -0.16
C CYS A 110 0.36 30.10 0.50
N ALA A 111 -0.29 29.25 -0.29
CA ALA A 111 -0.97 28.06 0.20
C ALA A 111 -0.01 27.14 0.97
N LEU A 112 1.18 26.85 0.41
CA LEU A 112 2.19 26.02 1.08
C LEU A 112 2.60 26.61 2.44
N SER A 113 2.81 27.93 2.51
CA SER A 113 3.13 28.63 3.75
C SER A 113 2.04 28.48 4.82
N TYR A 114 0.77 28.59 4.44
CA TYR A 114 -0.35 28.42 5.37
C TYR A 114 -0.61 26.96 5.76
N PHE A 115 -0.41 25.99 4.86
CA PHE A 115 -0.40 24.57 5.23
C PHE A 115 0.69 24.27 6.26
N LEU A 116 1.91 24.81 6.06
CA LEU A 116 3.01 24.71 7.02
C LEU A 116 2.66 25.34 8.38
N LYS A 117 2.03 26.53 8.39
CA LYS A 117 1.56 27.17 9.63
C LYS A 117 0.50 26.31 10.34
N SER A 118 -0.47 25.76 9.60
CA SER A 118 -1.51 24.87 10.11
C SER A 118 -0.90 23.61 10.76
N TYR A 119 0.06 22.98 10.09
CA TYR A 119 0.79 21.80 10.58
C TYR A 119 1.65 22.12 11.82
N LYS A 120 2.37 23.25 11.83
CA LYS A 120 3.12 23.69 13.01
C LYS A 120 2.22 23.94 14.23
N ALA A 121 1.01 24.45 13.99
CA ALA A 121 0.04 24.71 15.06
C ALA A 121 -0.56 23.40 15.63
N ASN A 122 -0.81 22.40 14.78
CA ASN A 122 -1.24 21.07 15.21
C ASN A 122 -0.64 19.98 14.29
N PRO A 123 0.45 19.31 14.71
CA PRO A 123 1.05 18.23 13.94
C PRO A 123 0.14 17.02 13.71
N PHE A 124 -0.93 16.87 14.51
CA PHE A 124 -1.93 15.81 14.35
C PHE A 124 -3.06 16.17 13.39
N PHE A 125 -3.06 17.39 12.83
CA PHE A 125 -4.02 17.79 11.81
C PHE A 125 -3.56 17.30 10.42
N THR A 126 -3.85 16.03 10.16
CA THR A 126 -3.42 15.30 8.96
C THR A 126 -3.84 15.92 7.62
N PRO A 127 -4.99 16.62 7.47
CA PRO A 127 -5.35 17.22 6.18
C PRO A 127 -4.31 18.23 5.66
N SER A 128 -3.72 19.04 6.56
CA SER A 128 -2.68 20.00 6.16
C SER A 128 -1.36 19.33 5.82
N LEU A 129 -1.01 18.22 6.50
CA LEU A 129 0.18 17.44 6.15
C LEU A 129 0.04 16.87 4.73
N TYR A 130 -1.09 16.21 4.44
CA TYR A 130 -1.38 15.64 3.14
C TYR A 130 -1.34 16.69 2.01
N CYS A 131 -2.07 17.81 2.19
CA CYS A 131 -2.07 18.89 1.19
C CYS A 131 -0.67 19.49 1.02
N MET A 132 0.10 19.67 2.10
CA MET A 132 1.47 20.18 2.03
C MET A 132 2.39 19.24 1.25
N GLU A 133 2.33 17.93 1.50
CA GLU A 133 3.18 16.96 0.82
C GLU A 133 2.85 16.85 -0.68
N ASN A 134 1.56 16.82 -1.03
CA ASN A 134 1.13 16.85 -2.43
C ASN A 134 1.57 18.14 -3.13
N LEU A 135 1.48 19.28 -2.45
CA LEU A 135 1.92 20.55 -3.01
C LEU A 135 3.44 20.58 -3.22
N LYS A 136 4.22 20.05 -2.27
CA LYS A 136 5.67 19.92 -2.44
C LYS A 136 6.04 19.01 -3.60
N ASN A 137 5.25 17.96 -3.88
CA ASN A 137 5.45 17.09 -5.04
C ASN A 137 5.16 17.82 -6.35
N ALA A 138 4.09 18.63 -6.39
CA ALA A 138 3.75 19.41 -7.57
C ALA A 138 4.74 20.55 -7.84
N LEU A 139 5.38 21.10 -6.81
CA LEU A 139 6.28 22.25 -6.94
C LEU A 139 7.72 21.89 -7.33
N VAL A 140 8.20 20.73 -6.89
CA VAL A 140 9.55 20.26 -7.18
C VAL A 140 9.44 18.81 -7.59
N GLU A 141 9.89 18.47 -8.78
CA GLU A 141 9.78 17.10 -9.23
C GLU A 141 10.77 16.21 -8.47
N ARG A 142 10.39 14.95 -8.22
CA ARG A 142 11.11 14.08 -7.26
C ARG A 142 12.47 13.62 -7.79
N TRP A 143 12.62 13.52 -9.10
CA TRP A 143 13.86 13.10 -9.74
C TRP A 143 15.02 14.05 -9.43
N HIS A 144 14.79 15.34 -9.13
CA HIS A 144 15.84 16.25 -8.63
C HIS A 144 16.59 15.70 -7.41
N PHE A 145 15.92 15.05 -6.46
CA PHE A 145 16.60 14.47 -5.29
C PHE A 145 17.49 13.29 -5.68
N VAL A 146 16.99 12.42 -6.56
CA VAL A 146 17.74 11.26 -7.05
C VAL A 146 18.98 11.71 -7.82
N MET A 147 18.82 12.69 -8.72
CA MET A 147 19.91 13.31 -9.48
C MET A 147 20.98 13.95 -8.60
N LEU A 148 20.57 14.72 -7.59
CA LEU A 148 21.52 15.35 -6.66
C LEU A 148 22.28 14.31 -5.83
N ASN A 149 21.65 13.18 -5.49
CA ASN A 149 22.32 12.08 -4.78
C ASN A 149 23.22 11.22 -5.69
N ASP A 150 23.10 11.33 -7.02
CA ASP A 150 23.94 10.64 -8.01
C ASP A 150 25.34 11.26 -8.11
N LYS A 151 26.20 10.84 -7.19
CA LYS A 151 27.56 11.33 -7.06
C LYS A 151 28.43 11.02 -8.28
N GLU A 152 28.24 9.86 -8.91
CA GLU A 152 29.05 9.48 -10.08
C GLU A 152 28.75 10.39 -11.27
N ARG A 153 27.46 10.64 -11.54
CA ARG A 153 26.99 11.59 -12.55
C ARG A 153 27.52 12.99 -12.30
N ASN A 154 27.36 13.50 -11.07
CA ASN A 154 27.79 14.85 -10.71
C ASN A 154 29.31 15.03 -10.88
N LEU A 155 30.11 14.02 -10.51
CA LEU A 155 31.56 14.06 -10.70
C LEU A 155 31.97 13.98 -12.18
N ALA A 156 31.25 13.22 -13.01
CA ALA A 156 31.51 13.17 -14.45
C ALA A 156 31.28 14.54 -15.11
N TYR A 157 30.15 15.20 -14.81
CA TYR A 157 29.89 16.57 -15.25
C TYR A 157 30.96 17.54 -14.77
N LYS A 158 31.32 17.52 -13.48
CA LYS A 158 32.38 18.38 -12.93
C LYS A 158 33.69 18.24 -13.70
N ARG A 159 34.10 17.00 -14.01
CA ARG A 159 35.35 16.74 -14.77
C ARG A 159 35.27 17.25 -16.21
N ALA A 160 34.14 17.01 -16.90
CA ALA A 160 33.96 17.45 -18.29
C ALA A 160 33.91 18.98 -18.41
N ILE A 161 33.14 19.64 -17.54
CA ILE A 161 33.05 21.11 -17.46
C ILE A 161 34.43 21.70 -17.17
N LYS A 162 35.13 21.17 -16.16
CA LYS A 162 36.48 21.63 -15.81
C LYS A 162 37.43 21.56 -17.00
N ARG A 163 37.46 20.44 -17.73
CA ARG A 163 38.32 20.29 -18.92
C ARG A 163 37.95 21.28 -20.02
N ALA A 164 36.66 21.51 -20.27
CA ALA A 164 36.24 22.51 -21.25
C ALA A 164 36.70 23.92 -20.86
N VAL A 165 36.50 24.31 -19.60
CA VAL A 165 36.93 25.63 -19.11
C VAL A 165 38.46 25.77 -19.15
N GLU A 166 39.21 24.73 -18.80
CA GLU A 166 40.69 24.70 -18.91
C GLU A 166 41.17 24.77 -20.37
N ASN A 167 40.40 24.23 -21.32
CA ASN A 167 40.68 24.29 -22.74
C ASN A 167 40.29 25.63 -23.40
N GLY A 168 39.81 26.61 -22.62
CA GLY A 168 39.58 27.98 -23.09
C GLY A 168 38.13 28.37 -23.32
N HIS A 169 37.16 27.48 -23.08
CA HIS A 169 35.74 27.87 -23.10
C HIS A 169 35.37 28.61 -21.79
N LYS A 170 35.52 29.94 -21.78
CA LYS A 170 35.43 30.76 -20.55
C LYS A 170 34.08 31.39 -20.28
N ARG A 171 33.18 31.43 -21.27
CA ARG A 171 31.79 31.93 -21.13
C ARG A 171 30.85 30.74 -21.18
N VAL A 172 30.17 30.49 -20.06
CA VAL A 172 29.34 29.29 -19.88
C VAL A 172 27.88 29.69 -19.70
N LEU A 173 26.97 29.05 -20.43
CA LEU A 173 25.54 29.09 -20.18
C LEU A 173 25.05 27.69 -19.74
N ASP A 174 24.44 27.62 -18.58
CA ASP A 174 23.75 26.46 -18.03
C ASP A 174 22.25 26.54 -18.37
N ILE A 175 21.78 25.66 -19.26
CA ILE A 175 20.37 25.64 -19.71
C ILE A 175 19.62 24.56 -18.93
N GLY A 176 18.51 24.95 -18.29
CA GLY A 176 17.78 24.06 -17.38
C GLY A 176 18.55 23.88 -16.08
N ALA A 177 18.97 25.01 -15.48
CA ALA A 177 19.97 25.00 -14.43
C ALA A 177 19.52 24.30 -13.14
N GLY A 178 18.21 24.16 -12.90
CA GLY A 178 17.66 23.50 -11.71
C GLY A 178 18.19 24.14 -10.43
N THR A 179 19.04 23.42 -9.68
CA THR A 179 19.66 23.96 -8.46
C THR A 179 20.91 24.81 -8.70
N GLY A 180 21.41 24.85 -9.94
CA GLY A 180 22.64 25.54 -10.34
C GLY A 180 23.92 24.74 -10.09
N ILE A 181 23.82 23.43 -9.84
CA ILE A 181 25.00 22.60 -9.55
C ILE A 181 26.05 22.65 -10.68
N LEU A 182 25.62 22.61 -11.95
CA LEU A 182 26.54 22.66 -13.10
C LEU A 182 27.14 24.06 -13.26
N SER A 183 26.34 25.11 -13.06
CA SER A 183 26.82 26.50 -12.96
C SER A 183 27.89 26.68 -11.89
N MET A 184 27.71 26.11 -10.69
CA MET A 184 28.70 26.19 -9.62
C MET A 184 30.00 25.45 -9.97
N MET A 185 29.90 24.30 -10.65
CA MET A 185 31.07 23.57 -11.17
C MET A 185 31.84 24.39 -12.21
N ALA A 186 31.14 25.11 -13.10
CA ALA A 186 31.75 26.01 -14.07
C ALA A 186 32.46 27.19 -13.39
N ALA A 187 31.84 27.78 -12.36
CA ALA A 187 32.45 28.84 -11.56
C ALA A 187 33.73 28.35 -10.86
N ASP A 188 33.72 27.15 -10.26
CA ASP A 188 34.89 26.55 -9.61
C ASP A 188 35.99 26.13 -10.58
N ALA A 189 35.64 25.88 -11.84
CA ALA A 189 36.61 25.68 -12.91
C ALA A 189 37.27 26.98 -13.39
N ASN A 190 36.94 28.13 -12.78
CA ASN A 190 37.38 29.47 -13.17
C ASN A 190 36.93 29.86 -14.59
N ALA A 191 35.65 29.62 -14.89
CA ALA A 191 34.98 30.30 -16.00
C ALA A 191 34.95 31.82 -15.72
N GLU A 192 35.12 32.63 -16.76
CA GLU A 192 35.13 34.10 -16.63
C GLU A 192 33.72 34.65 -16.39
N LYS A 193 32.74 34.07 -17.11
CA LYS A 193 31.32 34.40 -16.98
C LYS A 193 30.51 33.12 -16.95
N VAL A 194 29.62 33.02 -15.96
CA VAL A 194 28.66 31.92 -15.84
C VAL A 194 27.26 32.51 -15.82
N TYR A 195 26.45 32.03 -16.76
CA TYR A 195 25.04 32.35 -16.91
C TYR A 195 24.22 31.08 -16.67
N ALA A 196 23.03 31.22 -16.13
CA ALA A 196 22.12 30.10 -15.90
C ALA A 196 20.68 30.52 -16.19
N CYS A 197 19.92 29.70 -16.90
CA CYS A 197 18.49 29.95 -17.08
C CYS A 197 17.64 28.78 -16.56
N GLU A 198 16.56 29.12 -15.87
CA GLU A 198 15.59 28.19 -15.30
C GLU A 198 14.19 28.78 -15.48
N ALA A 199 13.30 28.04 -16.13
CA ALA A 199 11.97 28.54 -16.47
C ALA A 199 10.95 28.30 -15.35
N SER A 200 11.14 27.25 -14.53
CA SER A 200 10.29 27.01 -13.37
C SER A 200 10.52 28.08 -12.31
N GLU A 201 9.46 28.80 -11.94
CA GLU A 201 9.52 29.87 -10.93
C GLU A 201 10.09 29.36 -9.60
N ILE A 202 9.68 28.16 -9.15
CA ILE A 202 10.15 27.55 -7.92
C ILE A 202 11.61 27.13 -8.03
N MET A 203 12.00 26.47 -9.12
CA MET A 203 13.39 26.05 -9.28
C MET A 203 14.31 27.24 -9.48
N PHE A 204 13.83 28.33 -10.10
CA PHE A 204 14.56 29.58 -10.19
C PHE A 204 14.77 30.23 -8.81
N ALA A 205 13.76 30.23 -7.95
CA ALA A 205 13.91 30.69 -6.56
C ALA A 205 14.89 29.80 -5.78
N VAL A 206 14.88 28.49 -6.00
CA VAL A 206 15.87 27.56 -5.44
C VAL A 206 17.28 27.90 -5.94
N LEU A 207 17.46 28.04 -7.26
CA LEU A 207 18.72 28.41 -7.92
C LEU A 207 19.29 29.70 -7.33
N GLN A 208 18.49 30.77 -7.24
CA GLN A 208 18.91 32.05 -6.67
C GLN A 208 19.41 31.91 -5.24
N ASN A 209 18.67 31.16 -4.41
CA ASN A 209 19.05 30.95 -3.02
C ASN A 209 20.31 30.10 -2.89
N VAL A 210 20.46 29.04 -3.70
CA VAL A 210 21.65 28.18 -3.71
C VAL A 210 22.89 28.97 -4.13
N VAL A 211 22.81 29.71 -5.23
CA VAL A 211 23.92 30.55 -5.75
C VAL A 211 24.35 31.58 -4.70
N LYS A 212 23.38 32.28 -4.10
CA LYS A 212 23.63 33.28 -3.05
C LYS A 212 24.28 32.64 -1.82
N MET A 213 23.79 31.48 -1.39
CA MET A 213 24.27 30.79 -0.18
C MET A 213 25.67 30.21 -0.32
N ASN A 214 26.07 29.89 -1.56
CA ASN A 214 27.41 29.43 -1.92
C ASN A 214 28.35 30.55 -2.37
N GLU A 215 27.90 31.81 -2.30
CA GLU A 215 28.69 33.02 -2.60
C GLU A 215 29.32 32.97 -4.01
N LYS A 216 28.62 32.39 -4.99
CA LYS A 216 29.09 32.29 -6.37
C LYS A 216 28.62 33.48 -7.22
N SER A 217 29.49 33.96 -8.10
CA SER A 217 29.15 35.00 -9.08
C SER A 217 28.58 34.35 -10.34
N ILE A 218 27.28 34.07 -10.32
CA ILE A 218 26.52 33.48 -11.43
C ILE A 218 25.33 34.39 -11.73
N GLN A 219 25.13 34.75 -12.99
CA GLN A 219 23.97 35.54 -13.42
C GLN A 219 22.85 34.60 -13.84
N VAL A 220 21.68 34.73 -13.20
CA VAL A 220 20.57 33.78 -13.34
C VAL A 220 19.35 34.45 -13.97
N PHE A 221 18.62 33.73 -14.85
CA PHE A 221 17.45 34.24 -15.58
C PHE A 221 16.22 33.32 -15.41
N PRO A 222 15.03 33.87 -15.06
CA PRO A 222 13.79 33.13 -14.94
C PRO A 222 13.11 32.95 -16.31
N LYS A 223 13.79 32.30 -17.25
CA LYS A 223 13.39 32.22 -18.67
C LYS A 223 13.69 30.84 -19.24
N PHE A 224 12.92 30.43 -20.25
CA PHE A 224 13.39 29.39 -21.18
C PHE A 224 14.60 29.92 -21.97
N SER A 225 15.51 29.04 -22.38
CA SER A 225 16.66 29.45 -23.19
C SER A 225 16.25 30.05 -24.54
N THR A 226 15.10 29.62 -25.07
CA THR A 226 14.49 30.15 -26.31
C THR A 226 14.01 31.59 -26.20
N ASP A 227 13.86 32.11 -24.98
CA ASP A 227 13.45 33.48 -24.70
C ASP A 227 14.63 34.39 -24.32
N LEU A 228 15.86 33.84 -24.29
CA LEU A 228 17.07 34.62 -24.02
C LEU A 228 17.50 35.39 -25.27
N VAL A 229 17.75 36.68 -25.10
CA VAL A 229 18.15 37.58 -26.18
C VAL A 229 19.54 38.14 -25.92
N ILE A 230 20.42 38.06 -26.93
CA ILE A 230 21.75 38.70 -26.88
C ILE A 230 21.58 40.23 -26.86
N GLU A 231 22.43 40.92 -26.12
CA GLU A 231 22.41 42.36 -25.79
C GLU A 231 21.36 42.78 -24.75
N GLU A 232 20.28 42.01 -24.56
CA GLU A 232 19.27 42.25 -23.49
C GLU A 232 19.60 41.45 -22.23
N ASP A 233 19.66 40.12 -22.35
CA ASP A 233 19.91 39.21 -21.23
C ASP A 233 21.41 38.89 -21.11
N LEU A 234 22.02 38.53 -22.23
CA LEU A 234 23.43 38.14 -22.33
C LEU A 234 24.21 39.22 -23.09
N PRO A 235 25.36 39.70 -22.59
CA PRO A 235 26.13 40.74 -23.28
C PRO A 235 26.70 40.27 -24.63
N GLU A 236 26.98 38.98 -24.75
CA GLU A 236 27.51 38.34 -25.96
C GLU A 236 27.18 36.85 -25.96
N LYS A 237 27.40 36.19 -27.11
CA LYS A 237 27.28 34.74 -27.25
C LYS A 237 28.31 34.02 -26.36
N VAL A 238 27.97 32.80 -25.93
CA VAL A 238 28.83 31.98 -25.07
C VAL A 238 29.68 30.99 -25.85
N SER A 239 30.76 30.51 -25.25
CA SER A 239 31.68 29.52 -25.85
C SER A 239 31.41 28.09 -25.39
N LEU A 240 30.65 27.92 -24.30
CA LEU A 240 30.21 26.64 -23.77
C LEU A 240 28.74 26.70 -23.35
N ILE A 241 27.96 25.75 -23.83
CA ILE A 241 26.69 25.38 -23.22
C ILE A 241 26.87 24.10 -22.42
N VAL A 242 26.30 24.10 -21.22
CA VAL A 242 26.14 22.90 -20.40
C VAL A 242 24.64 22.73 -20.17
N THR A 243 24.15 21.50 -20.27
CA THR A 243 22.75 21.21 -20.02
C THR A 243 22.53 19.78 -19.55
N GLU A 244 21.38 19.54 -18.93
CA GLU A 244 20.95 18.25 -18.40
C GLU A 244 19.43 18.16 -18.47
N ILE A 245 18.89 18.38 -19.68
CA ILE A 245 17.46 18.40 -20.02
C ILE A 245 17.08 17.17 -20.85
N PHE A 246 17.56 16.01 -20.43
CA PHE A 246 17.31 14.75 -21.13
C PHE A 246 16.28 13.95 -20.32
N ASP A 247 15.47 13.13 -20.97
CA ASP A 247 14.57 12.20 -20.28
C ASP A 247 15.06 10.76 -20.47
N ALA A 248 14.31 9.76 -19.99
CA ALA A 248 14.62 8.35 -20.23
C ALA A 248 14.68 8.00 -21.73
N GLY A 249 13.91 8.73 -22.56
CA GLY A 249 13.91 8.65 -24.01
C GLY A 249 14.97 9.50 -24.72
N LEU A 250 15.89 10.09 -23.97
CA LEU A 250 16.88 11.10 -24.37
C LEU A 250 16.29 12.45 -24.80
N PHE A 251 15.31 12.49 -25.70
CA PHE A 251 14.85 13.74 -26.33
C PHE A 251 13.49 14.28 -25.84
N GLY A 252 12.79 13.58 -24.95
CA GLY A 252 11.41 13.89 -24.55
C GLY A 252 11.21 15.24 -23.85
N GLU A 253 12.28 15.88 -23.39
CA GLU A 253 12.28 17.23 -22.79
C GLU A 253 12.59 18.36 -23.80
N ASN A 254 12.32 18.13 -25.09
CA ASN A 254 12.62 19.08 -26.18
C ASN A 254 14.09 19.50 -26.23
N SER A 255 15.00 18.55 -25.93
CA SER A 255 16.43 18.84 -25.86
C SER A 255 17.01 19.20 -27.22
N LEU A 256 16.49 18.63 -28.31
CA LEU A 256 16.93 18.95 -29.67
C LEU A 256 16.54 20.37 -30.09
N GLU A 257 15.31 20.79 -29.82
CA GLU A 257 14.80 22.13 -30.10
C GLU A 257 15.58 23.19 -29.32
N THR A 258 15.84 22.91 -28.03
CA THR A 258 16.64 23.77 -27.17
C THR A 258 18.06 23.92 -27.71
N LEU A 259 18.70 22.82 -28.11
CA LEU A 259 20.06 22.84 -28.65
C LEU A 259 20.14 23.50 -30.04
N ASP A 260 19.13 23.31 -30.90
CA ASP A 260 19.05 23.99 -32.20
C ASP A 260 18.98 25.50 -32.03
N HIS A 261 18.10 25.98 -31.15
CA HIS A 261 18.02 27.40 -30.78
C HIS A 261 19.35 27.92 -30.22
N ALA A 262 19.94 27.17 -29.28
CA ALA A 262 21.21 27.52 -28.67
C ALA A 262 22.34 27.70 -29.70
N TRP A 263 22.49 26.78 -30.65
CA TRP A 263 23.48 26.89 -31.74
C TRP A 263 23.22 28.09 -32.65
N GLU A 264 21.97 28.40 -32.92
CA GLU A 264 21.60 29.48 -33.82
C GLU A 264 21.81 30.86 -33.17
N TYR A 265 21.37 31.02 -31.93
CA TYR A 265 21.24 32.32 -31.26
C TYR A 265 22.21 32.56 -30.10
N LEU A 266 22.60 31.53 -29.33
CA LEU A 266 23.31 31.71 -28.06
C LEU A 266 24.80 31.33 -28.08
N LEU A 267 25.20 30.38 -28.91
CA LEU A 267 26.60 29.96 -29.07
C LEU A 267 27.35 30.83 -30.09
N GLU A 268 28.64 30.99 -29.83
CA GLU A 268 29.60 31.57 -30.78
C GLU A 268 29.63 30.75 -32.08
N LYS A 269 29.84 31.40 -33.22
CA LYS A 269 30.05 30.71 -34.49
C LYS A 269 31.53 30.41 -34.66
N ASP A 270 31.85 29.19 -35.08
CA ASP A 270 33.21 28.85 -35.49
C ASP A 270 33.61 29.73 -36.67
N THR A 271 34.68 30.52 -36.52
CA THR A 271 35.22 31.36 -37.58
C THR A 271 36.13 30.55 -38.50
N GLU A 272 35.59 29.93 -39.55
CA GLU A 272 36.38 29.50 -40.71
C GLU A 272 35.77 30.05 -42.00
N ASP A 273 36.29 31.20 -42.44
CA ASP A 273 36.19 31.68 -43.82
C ASP A 273 37.46 32.48 -44.16
N LEU A 274 38.60 31.79 -44.23
CA LEU A 274 39.68 32.22 -45.13
C LEU A 274 39.46 31.44 -46.44
N SER A 275 38.90 32.16 -47.41
CA SER A 275 38.64 31.83 -48.81
C SER A 275 39.55 30.75 -49.45
N PRO A 276 39.04 29.94 -50.39
CA PRO A 276 39.88 29.05 -51.19
C PRO A 276 40.79 29.89 -52.10
N GLY A 277 42.07 30.00 -51.71
CA GLY A 277 43.13 30.53 -52.55
C GLY A 277 43.42 29.57 -53.70
N GLU A 278 43.58 30.16 -54.87
CA GLU A 278 43.74 29.56 -56.20
C GLU A 278 44.73 28.39 -56.27
N GLU A 279 44.36 27.38 -57.06
CA GLU A 279 45.25 26.33 -57.55
C GLU A 279 46.47 26.93 -58.26
N ASN A 280 47.68 26.63 -57.78
CA ASN A 280 48.90 26.63 -58.57
C ASN A 280 49.93 25.62 -58.02
N ASP A 281 50.05 24.52 -58.76
CA ASP A 281 51.26 23.78 -59.18
C ASP A 281 52.44 23.48 -58.20
N VAL A 282 52.49 22.20 -57.78
CA VAL A 282 53.63 21.25 -57.71
C VAL A 282 55.03 21.70 -57.21
N SER A 283 55.46 21.21 -56.03
CA SER A 283 56.52 20.17 -55.83
C SER A 283 56.95 20.02 -54.35
N PRO A 284 57.51 18.86 -53.91
CA PRO A 284 57.65 18.51 -52.49
C PRO A 284 59.09 18.64 -51.97
N THR A 285 59.32 19.55 -51.02
CA THR A 285 60.47 19.47 -50.10
C THR A 285 60.13 20.09 -48.75
N CYS A 286 60.14 19.28 -47.68
CA CYS A 286 60.21 19.77 -46.30
C CYS A 286 61.56 20.49 -46.07
N PRO A 287 61.63 21.52 -45.21
CA PRO A 287 61.96 21.21 -43.81
C PRO A 287 61.27 22.07 -42.74
N ASN A 288 61.28 21.50 -41.54
CA ASN A 288 60.91 22.02 -40.22
C ASN A 288 61.22 23.51 -39.96
N HIS A 289 60.23 24.21 -39.41
CA HIS A 289 60.28 25.18 -38.29
C HIS A 289 59.23 26.26 -38.51
N LEU A 290 58.08 26.17 -37.82
CA LEU A 290 57.19 27.32 -37.61
C LEU A 290 56.60 27.26 -36.20
N ASP A 291 56.69 28.40 -35.55
CA ASP A 291 56.40 28.70 -34.15
C ASP A 291 54.99 28.30 -33.71
N LYS A 292 54.92 27.75 -32.49
CA LYS A 292 53.69 27.65 -31.70
C LYS A 292 53.54 28.94 -30.89
N SER A 293 52.95 29.96 -31.50
CA SER A 293 52.26 31.02 -30.76
C SER A 293 51.16 31.63 -31.62
N ASP A 294 49.97 31.68 -31.02
CA ASP A 294 48.87 32.60 -31.30
C ASP A 294 47.98 32.30 -32.52
N VAL A 295 47.00 31.40 -32.34
CA VAL A 295 45.57 31.70 -32.10
C VAL A 295 44.91 30.39 -31.65
N ASN A 296 44.57 30.29 -30.36
CA ASN A 296 43.80 29.16 -29.83
C ASN A 296 42.31 29.42 -30.16
N VAL A 297 41.88 29.12 -31.39
CA VAL A 297 40.47 29.24 -31.79
C VAL A 297 39.67 28.21 -30.98
N CYS A 298 39.10 28.63 -29.85
CA CYS A 298 38.17 27.81 -29.08
C CYS A 298 36.86 27.76 -29.87
N ARG A 299 36.62 26.65 -30.56
CA ARG A 299 35.34 26.37 -31.20
C ARG A 299 34.23 26.35 -30.16
N ALA A 300 33.01 26.73 -30.52
CA ALA A 300 31.88 26.62 -29.60
C ALA A 300 31.63 25.15 -29.22
N LYS A 301 31.15 24.89 -27.99
CA LYS A 301 30.93 23.52 -27.51
C LYS A 301 29.64 23.39 -26.71
N VAL A 302 29.01 22.22 -26.83
CA VAL A 302 27.92 21.75 -25.96
C VAL A 302 28.42 20.56 -25.13
N ILE A 303 28.07 20.56 -23.83
CA ILE A 303 28.15 19.41 -22.93
C ILE A 303 26.72 19.06 -22.51
N PRO A 304 26.24 17.83 -22.72
CA PRO A 304 26.94 16.68 -23.32
C PRO A 304 27.35 16.86 -24.78
N TYR A 305 28.40 16.15 -25.18
CA TYR A 305 28.93 16.23 -26.54
C TYR A 305 28.07 15.44 -27.56
N SER A 306 27.72 14.20 -27.21
CA SER A 306 26.94 13.29 -28.06
C SER A 306 26.26 12.20 -27.24
N ALA A 307 25.40 11.39 -27.86
CA ALA A 307 24.77 10.24 -27.25
C ALA A 307 24.67 9.03 -28.21
N ASP A 308 24.85 7.83 -27.66
CA ASP A 308 24.57 6.55 -28.34
C ASP A 308 23.31 5.92 -27.74
N VAL A 309 22.27 5.69 -28.54
CA VAL A 309 20.98 5.13 -28.09
C VAL A 309 20.91 3.64 -28.42
N TYR A 310 20.59 2.84 -27.41
CA TYR A 310 20.49 1.39 -27.48
C TYR A 310 19.05 0.95 -27.27
N VAL A 311 18.61 -0.04 -28.04
CA VAL A 311 17.29 -0.67 -27.90
C VAL A 311 17.45 -2.18 -27.88
N VAL A 312 16.62 -2.84 -27.08
CA VAL A 312 16.57 -4.30 -27.00
C VAL A 312 15.14 -4.82 -26.81
N PRO A 313 14.70 -5.84 -27.56
CA PRO A 313 13.45 -6.55 -27.31
C PRO A 313 13.55 -7.43 -26.05
N VAL A 314 12.52 -7.36 -25.21
CA VAL A 314 12.48 -8.09 -23.93
C VAL A 314 11.18 -8.85 -23.71
N GLU A 315 11.28 -9.92 -22.92
CA GLU A 315 10.16 -10.58 -22.27
C GLU A 315 10.06 -10.11 -20.82
N SER A 316 8.88 -9.65 -20.39
CA SER A 316 8.59 -9.33 -19.00
C SER A 316 7.10 -9.45 -18.68
N GLU A 317 6.78 -10.25 -17.67
CA GLU A 317 5.42 -10.35 -17.14
C GLU A 317 4.93 -9.02 -16.57
N HIS A 318 5.82 -8.20 -16.00
CA HIS A 318 5.48 -6.90 -15.44
C HIS A 318 4.96 -5.95 -16.54
N PHE A 319 5.71 -5.81 -17.64
CA PHE A 319 5.29 -4.99 -18.78
C PHE A 319 4.00 -5.54 -19.41
N ARG A 320 3.90 -6.86 -19.59
CA ARG A 320 2.72 -7.52 -20.14
C ARG A 320 1.44 -7.16 -19.37
N LYS A 321 1.51 -7.05 -18.03
CA LYS A 321 0.34 -6.73 -17.19
C LYS A 321 -0.19 -5.32 -17.37
N ALA A 322 0.58 -4.39 -17.95
CA ALA A 322 0.10 -3.03 -18.20
C ALA A 322 -0.94 -2.97 -19.34
N PHE A 323 -0.88 -3.89 -20.30
CA PHE A 323 -1.69 -3.82 -21.53
C PHE A 323 -2.38 -5.14 -21.91
N LYS A 324 -2.10 -6.24 -21.21
CA LYS A 324 -2.75 -7.53 -21.41
C LYS A 324 -3.42 -7.99 -20.13
N LEU A 325 -4.70 -8.28 -20.22
CA LEU A 325 -5.47 -8.83 -19.11
C LEU A 325 -4.94 -10.24 -18.74
N ASP A 326 -4.65 -10.44 -17.46
CA ASP A 326 -4.10 -11.68 -16.91
C ASP A 326 -5.08 -12.83 -17.12
N ASN A 327 -4.57 -14.00 -17.47
CA ASN A 327 -5.40 -15.18 -17.72
C ASN A 327 -6.25 -15.58 -16.49
N LYS A 328 -5.76 -15.36 -15.26
CA LYS A 328 -6.53 -15.60 -14.04
C LYS A 328 -7.73 -14.67 -13.95
N VAL A 329 -7.56 -13.40 -14.33
CA VAL A 329 -8.61 -12.40 -14.36
C VAL A 329 -9.63 -12.75 -15.44
N LYS A 330 -9.16 -13.09 -16.65
CA LYS A 330 -10.02 -13.59 -17.73
C LYS A 330 -10.85 -14.80 -17.29
N GLN A 331 -10.23 -15.77 -16.63
CA GLN A 331 -10.92 -16.95 -16.10
C GLN A 331 -11.93 -16.59 -15.01
N ALA A 332 -11.58 -15.71 -14.08
CA ALA A 332 -12.43 -15.31 -12.97
C ALA A 332 -13.67 -14.52 -13.41
N LEU A 333 -13.54 -13.72 -14.48
CA LEU A 333 -14.65 -13.01 -15.11
C LEU A 333 -15.34 -13.84 -16.22
N ASP A 334 -14.77 -14.98 -16.63
CA ASP A 334 -15.21 -15.78 -17.78
C ASP A 334 -15.24 -14.96 -19.09
N ILE A 335 -14.19 -14.18 -19.32
CA ILE A 335 -13.90 -13.47 -20.57
C ILE A 335 -13.14 -14.43 -21.48
N LYS A 336 -13.74 -14.80 -22.61
CA LYS A 336 -13.16 -15.77 -23.57
C LYS A 336 -12.48 -15.07 -24.75
N GLU A 337 -12.93 -13.86 -25.04
CA GLU A 337 -12.46 -12.98 -26.08
C GLU A 337 -11.04 -12.46 -25.77
N ASP A 338 -10.33 -12.01 -26.80
CA ASP A 338 -9.12 -11.24 -26.60
C ASP A 338 -9.48 -9.80 -26.19
N VAL A 339 -8.80 -9.34 -25.15
CA VAL A 339 -8.92 -7.98 -24.63
C VAL A 339 -7.83 -7.15 -25.27
N ILE A 340 -8.25 -6.11 -26.00
CA ILE A 340 -7.35 -5.18 -26.66
C ILE A 340 -7.40 -3.85 -25.90
N PRO A 341 -6.24 -3.26 -25.55
CA PRO A 341 -6.21 -1.94 -24.94
C PRO A 341 -6.79 -0.89 -25.90
N GLN A 342 -7.69 -0.03 -25.41
CA GLN A 342 -8.15 1.14 -26.13
C GLN A 342 -6.98 2.11 -26.26
N TYR A 343 -6.46 2.29 -27.48
CA TYR A 343 -5.55 3.35 -27.95
C TYR A 343 -4.61 4.02 -26.91
N LEU A 344 -3.28 3.83 -27.07
CA LEU A 344 -2.22 4.41 -26.23
C LEU A 344 -1.53 5.65 -26.86
N ASP A 345 -2.13 6.28 -27.89
CA ASP A 345 -1.46 7.27 -28.74
C ASP A 345 -1.10 8.63 -28.07
N GLU A 346 -1.41 8.83 -26.78
CA GLU A 346 -1.06 10.07 -26.08
C GLU A 346 0.43 10.12 -25.66
N GLU A 347 1.01 8.99 -25.23
CA GLU A 347 2.40 8.93 -24.76
C GLU A 347 3.23 7.90 -25.55
N PRO A 348 4.40 8.29 -26.11
CA PRO A 348 5.14 7.44 -27.04
C PRO A 348 5.87 6.26 -26.39
N TYR A 349 6.13 6.34 -25.08
CA TYR A 349 6.75 5.32 -24.23
C TYR A 349 6.44 5.64 -22.76
N SER A 350 6.48 4.63 -21.91
CA SER A 350 6.55 4.84 -20.45
C SER A 350 7.99 4.83 -19.97
N THR A 351 8.23 5.19 -18.71
CA THR A 351 9.56 5.15 -18.09
C THR A 351 9.54 4.24 -16.87
N GLU A 352 10.57 3.39 -16.73
CA GLU A 352 10.67 2.45 -15.62
C GLU A 352 12.12 2.25 -15.21
N LYS A 353 12.38 2.14 -13.90
CA LYS A 353 13.69 1.70 -13.39
C LYS A 353 13.78 0.18 -13.39
N ILE A 354 14.22 -0.39 -14.50
CA ILE A 354 14.07 -1.84 -14.74
C ILE A 354 15.08 -2.71 -13.98
N SER A 355 16.09 -2.12 -13.33
CA SER A 355 17.07 -2.85 -12.51
C SER A 355 16.43 -3.68 -11.39
N ASN A 356 15.25 -3.25 -10.92
CA ASN A 356 14.48 -3.92 -9.87
C ASN A 356 13.33 -4.79 -10.43
N ILE A 357 13.18 -4.86 -11.75
CA ILE A 357 12.12 -5.59 -12.44
C ILE A 357 12.70 -6.88 -13.04
N LYS A 358 11.94 -7.97 -12.96
CA LYS A 358 12.32 -9.21 -13.63
C LYS A 358 11.98 -9.13 -15.12
N PHE A 359 12.98 -9.20 -15.97
CA PHE A 359 12.82 -9.29 -17.42
C PHE A 359 13.90 -10.19 -18.02
N LYS A 360 13.77 -10.47 -19.32
CA LYS A 360 14.68 -11.34 -20.07
C LYS A 360 14.95 -10.72 -21.44
N TYR A 361 16.22 -10.53 -21.78
CA TYR A 361 16.63 -10.13 -23.12
C TYR A 361 16.34 -11.26 -24.13
N LEU A 362 15.69 -10.92 -25.24
CA LEU A 362 15.48 -11.86 -26.35
C LEU A 362 16.67 -11.92 -27.31
N CYS A 363 17.49 -10.88 -27.31
CA CYS A 363 18.73 -10.77 -28.08
C CYS A 363 19.70 -9.78 -27.41
N GLU A 364 20.88 -9.61 -28.02
CA GLU A 364 21.82 -8.57 -27.60
C GLU A 364 21.28 -7.15 -27.92
N PRO A 365 21.58 -6.14 -27.09
CA PRO A 365 21.18 -4.75 -27.37
C PRO A 365 21.83 -4.21 -28.65
N SER A 366 21.08 -3.40 -29.40
CA SER A 366 21.58 -2.78 -30.64
C SER A 366 21.60 -1.26 -30.49
N CYS A 367 22.72 -0.64 -30.89
CA CYS A 367 22.81 0.82 -31.01
C CYS A 367 22.05 1.25 -32.28
N ILE A 368 20.94 1.97 -32.12
CA ILE A 368 20.06 2.36 -33.23
C ILE A 368 20.25 3.81 -33.68
N LEU A 369 20.82 4.66 -32.81
CA LEU A 369 21.10 6.05 -33.13
C LEU A 369 22.40 6.49 -32.44
N LYS A 370 23.22 7.24 -33.18
CA LYS A 370 24.28 8.08 -32.63
C LYS A 370 23.89 9.52 -32.92
N ALA A 371 23.81 10.36 -31.90
CA ALA A 371 23.38 11.75 -31.99
C ALA A 371 24.51 12.66 -31.54
N ASN A 372 24.97 13.55 -32.43
CA ASN A 372 25.99 14.54 -32.11
C ASN A 372 25.38 15.91 -31.79
N PHE A 373 25.43 16.32 -30.52
CA PHE A 373 24.91 17.62 -30.07
C PHE A 373 25.78 18.80 -30.46
N ASN A 374 26.98 18.55 -30.98
CA ASN A 374 27.89 19.56 -31.51
C ASN A 374 27.82 19.66 -33.04
N SER A 375 26.76 19.11 -33.67
CA SER A 375 26.49 19.19 -35.10
C SER A 375 25.09 19.78 -35.35
N PRO A 376 24.97 21.10 -35.58
CA PRO A 376 23.68 21.75 -35.83
C PRO A 376 22.90 21.13 -36.99
N GLN A 377 23.58 20.69 -38.04
CA GLN A 377 22.94 20.02 -39.18
C GLN A 377 22.32 18.68 -38.77
N GLU A 378 22.99 17.90 -37.91
CA GLU A 378 22.48 16.62 -37.45
C GLU A 378 21.25 16.79 -36.53
N ILE A 379 21.28 17.80 -35.65
CA ILE A 379 20.13 18.19 -34.83
C ILE A 379 18.92 18.51 -35.73
N LYS A 380 19.11 19.35 -36.76
CA LYS A 380 18.04 19.71 -37.71
C LYS A 380 17.48 18.48 -38.45
N VAL A 381 18.31 17.50 -38.79
CA VAL A 381 17.85 16.24 -39.41
C VAL A 381 16.99 15.42 -38.44
N LEU A 382 17.36 15.34 -37.16
CA LEU A 382 16.58 14.63 -36.15
C LEU A 382 15.23 15.32 -35.86
N LEU A 383 15.19 16.65 -35.86
CA LEU A 383 13.95 17.44 -35.72
C LEU A 383 12.99 17.25 -36.91
N GLN A 384 13.51 17.09 -38.12
CA GLN A 384 12.70 16.82 -39.32
C GLN A 384 12.05 15.43 -39.31
N GLY A 385 12.66 14.48 -38.61
CA GLY A 385 12.19 13.10 -38.50
C GLY A 385 13.11 12.10 -39.19
N LYS A 386 13.55 11.08 -38.46
CA LYS A 386 14.42 10.00 -38.92
C LYS A 386 13.78 8.64 -38.62
N ASN A 387 13.57 7.84 -39.67
CA ASN A 387 13.13 6.45 -39.52
C ASN A 387 14.34 5.55 -39.22
N LEU A 388 14.22 4.75 -38.18
CA LEU A 388 15.22 3.79 -37.70
C LEU A 388 14.61 2.40 -37.76
N ASN A 389 15.23 1.49 -38.53
CA ASN A 389 14.69 0.16 -38.80
C ASN A 389 15.63 -0.95 -38.29
N PRO A 390 15.82 -1.09 -36.97
CA PRO A 390 16.67 -2.14 -36.43
C PRO A 390 16.10 -3.55 -36.69
N SER A 391 17.00 -4.50 -36.94
CA SER A 391 16.70 -5.93 -37.06
C SER A 391 17.46 -6.71 -36.00
N TYR A 392 16.74 -7.48 -35.21
CA TYR A 392 17.27 -8.22 -34.07
C TYR A 392 17.18 -9.72 -34.31
N LYS A 393 18.28 -10.45 -34.12
CA LYS A 393 18.29 -11.91 -34.21
C LYS A 393 18.12 -12.52 -32.81
N CYS A 394 17.03 -13.25 -32.60
CA CYS A 394 16.71 -13.86 -31.31
C CYS A 394 17.79 -14.87 -30.89
N THR A 395 18.38 -14.64 -29.72
CA THR A 395 19.29 -15.59 -29.05
C THR A 395 18.55 -16.45 -28.03
N GLN A 396 17.35 -16.04 -27.62
CA GLN A 396 16.49 -16.75 -26.66
C GLN A 396 15.05 -16.78 -27.17
N SER A 397 14.36 -17.92 -27.01
CA SER A 397 12.92 -18.00 -27.28
C SER A 397 12.12 -17.35 -26.16
N GLY A 398 11.04 -16.62 -26.46
CA GLY A 398 10.23 -15.92 -25.47
C GLY A 398 9.14 -15.04 -26.09
N ASN A 399 8.32 -14.41 -25.24
CA ASN A 399 7.32 -13.45 -25.69
C ASN A 399 7.94 -12.05 -25.82
N LEU A 400 7.71 -11.39 -26.95
CA LEU A 400 8.10 -10.01 -27.19
C LEU A 400 7.12 -9.06 -26.50
N ASP A 401 7.36 -8.72 -25.23
CA ASP A 401 6.42 -7.89 -24.46
C ASP A 401 6.69 -6.38 -24.62
N ALA A 402 7.96 -5.98 -24.75
CA ALA A 402 8.37 -4.59 -24.90
C ALA A 402 9.72 -4.45 -25.62
N PHE A 403 10.02 -3.24 -26.08
CA PHE A 403 11.39 -2.80 -26.32
C PHE A 403 11.83 -1.88 -25.19
N VAL A 404 13.01 -2.15 -24.63
CA VAL A 404 13.64 -1.29 -23.63
C VAL A 404 14.69 -0.45 -24.33
N MET A 405 14.69 0.85 -24.04
CA MET A 405 15.66 1.81 -24.56
C MET A 405 16.43 2.49 -23.43
N TRP A 406 17.73 2.70 -23.68
CA TRP A 406 18.61 3.52 -22.85
C TRP A 406 19.66 4.20 -23.74
N PHE A 407 20.51 5.04 -23.15
CA PHE A 407 21.57 5.72 -23.88
C PHE A 407 22.86 5.83 -23.08
N ASN A 408 23.96 6.00 -23.82
CA ASN A 408 25.22 6.45 -23.29
C ASN A 408 25.41 7.92 -23.68
N LEU A 409 25.50 8.79 -22.69
CA LEU A 409 25.68 10.22 -22.83
C LEU A 409 27.16 10.55 -22.70
N HIS A 410 27.79 10.90 -23.82
CA HIS A 410 29.19 11.26 -23.88
C HIS A 410 29.34 12.74 -23.55
N LEU A 411 29.87 13.08 -22.38
CA LEU A 411 30.06 14.47 -21.98
C LEU A 411 31.24 15.11 -22.72
N ASP A 412 32.29 14.32 -22.93
CA ASP A 412 33.44 14.61 -23.77
C ASP A 412 34.11 13.31 -24.23
N ASP A 413 35.36 13.37 -24.69
CA ASP A 413 36.16 12.22 -25.13
C ASP A 413 36.55 11.26 -23.98
N LYS A 414 36.33 11.64 -22.72
CA LYS A 414 36.80 10.92 -21.53
C LYS A 414 35.69 10.47 -20.59
N GLU A 415 34.56 11.17 -20.55
CA GLU A 415 33.47 10.85 -19.63
C GLU A 415 32.24 10.41 -20.40
N THR A 416 31.63 9.34 -19.92
CA THR A 416 30.37 8.83 -20.44
C THR A 416 29.49 8.44 -19.27
N ILE A 417 28.25 8.93 -19.27
CA ILE A 417 27.21 8.51 -18.34
C ILE A 417 26.34 7.50 -19.08
N SER A 418 26.12 6.33 -18.50
CA SER A 418 25.25 5.30 -19.10
C SER A 418 23.97 5.18 -18.30
N THR A 419 22.83 5.17 -19.00
CA THR A 419 21.51 4.85 -18.44
C THR A 419 21.14 3.38 -18.65
N ALA A 420 22.11 2.54 -19.03
CA ALA A 420 21.89 1.10 -19.16
C ALA A 420 21.47 0.47 -17.82
N PRO A 421 20.59 -0.54 -17.84
CA PRO A 421 20.21 -1.25 -16.63
C PRO A 421 21.42 -1.97 -16.01
N LYS A 422 21.72 -1.68 -14.74
CA LYS A 422 22.79 -2.34 -13.98
C LYS A 422 22.20 -3.44 -13.09
N GLU A 423 22.63 -4.68 -13.29
CA GLU A 423 22.19 -5.80 -12.43
C GLU A 423 22.67 -5.62 -10.98
N GLY A 424 21.75 -5.74 -10.01
CA GLY A 424 22.08 -5.75 -8.59
C GLY A 424 22.57 -4.42 -8.01
N SER A 425 22.47 -3.32 -8.77
CA SER A 425 22.83 -1.98 -8.33
C SER A 425 21.75 -0.97 -8.69
N ASP A 426 21.25 -0.28 -7.68
CA ASP A 426 20.31 0.85 -7.85
C ASP A 426 21.04 2.17 -8.20
N SER A 427 22.34 2.08 -8.54
CA SER A 427 23.22 3.23 -8.76
C SER A 427 22.98 3.90 -10.11
N GLY A 428 22.09 4.89 -10.09
CA GLY A 428 21.81 5.79 -11.20
C GLY A 428 20.47 6.48 -11.01
N CYS A 429 20.40 7.76 -11.38
CA CYS A 429 19.15 8.53 -11.31
C CYS A 429 18.18 8.27 -12.47
N TRP A 430 18.63 7.60 -13.53
CA TRP A 430 17.88 7.45 -14.77
C TRP A 430 17.04 6.18 -14.84
N GLU A 431 15.84 6.35 -15.37
CA GLU A 431 14.96 5.29 -15.81
C GLU A 431 15.24 4.93 -17.28
N GLN A 432 14.64 3.82 -17.74
CA GLN A 432 14.71 3.36 -19.13
C GLN A 432 13.36 3.62 -19.79
N ALA A 433 13.38 3.98 -21.08
CA ALA A 433 12.15 4.14 -21.86
C ALA A 433 11.63 2.77 -22.32
N ILE A 434 10.33 2.54 -22.12
CA ILE A 434 9.66 1.27 -22.38
C ILE A 434 8.62 1.46 -23.49
N PHE A 435 8.85 0.78 -24.60
CA PHE A 435 7.93 0.73 -25.74
C PHE A 435 7.17 -0.60 -25.70
N TYR A 436 5.94 -0.57 -25.18
CA TYR A 436 5.12 -1.78 -25.12
C TYR A 436 4.76 -2.29 -26.52
N VAL A 437 4.83 -3.60 -26.71
CA VAL A 437 4.45 -4.23 -27.98
C VAL A 437 2.97 -4.59 -27.94
N LEU A 438 2.15 -3.69 -28.46
CA LEU A 438 0.69 -3.82 -28.49
C LEU A 438 0.22 -4.70 -29.65
N PRO A 439 -0.91 -5.42 -29.50
CA PRO A 439 -1.48 -6.25 -30.56
C PRO A 439 -1.71 -5.51 -31.89
N GLN A 440 -2.00 -4.21 -31.85
CA GLN A 440 -2.22 -3.38 -33.03
C GLN A 440 -0.95 -3.18 -33.90
N TYR A 441 0.24 -3.33 -33.31
CA TYR A 441 1.51 -3.19 -34.04
C TYR A 441 1.91 -4.45 -34.81
N LEU A 442 1.18 -5.56 -34.61
CA LEU A 442 1.60 -6.89 -35.01
C LEU A 442 0.80 -7.50 -36.16
N ASP A 443 -0.09 -6.76 -36.84
CA ASP A 443 -0.89 -7.27 -37.97
C ASP A 443 -1.58 -8.64 -37.69
N GLY A 444 -1.92 -8.95 -36.43
CA GLY A 444 -2.54 -10.22 -36.02
C GLY A 444 -1.58 -11.42 -35.82
N VAL A 445 -0.30 -11.17 -35.55
CA VAL A 445 0.73 -12.19 -35.37
C VAL A 445 0.98 -12.54 -33.89
N SER A 446 1.41 -13.78 -33.62
CA SER A 446 1.85 -14.23 -32.29
C SER A 446 3.03 -13.41 -31.77
N LEU A 447 3.01 -13.06 -30.48
CA LEU A 447 4.10 -12.37 -29.76
C LEU A 447 5.33 -13.26 -29.48
N PHE A 448 5.22 -14.57 -29.70
CA PHE A 448 6.27 -15.51 -29.33
C PHE A 448 7.34 -15.64 -30.43
N CYS A 449 8.60 -15.48 -30.06
CA CYS A 449 9.76 -15.62 -30.93
C CYS A 449 10.57 -16.87 -30.54
N ASN A 450 11.16 -17.56 -31.52
CA ASN A 450 12.09 -18.67 -31.32
C ASN A 450 13.54 -18.22 -31.50
N VAL A 451 14.48 -18.98 -30.93
CA VAL A 451 15.92 -18.80 -31.23
C VAL A 451 16.15 -18.85 -32.74
N GLY A 452 16.80 -17.83 -33.30
CA GLY A 452 17.08 -17.69 -34.72
C GLY A 452 16.07 -16.87 -35.51
N ASP A 453 14.90 -16.57 -34.95
CA ASP A 453 13.93 -15.65 -35.55
C ASP A 453 14.50 -14.22 -35.62
N ASN A 454 14.09 -13.45 -36.63
CA ASN A 454 14.44 -12.04 -36.80
C ASN A 454 13.26 -11.14 -36.44
N ILE A 455 13.43 -10.28 -35.44
CA ILE A 455 12.48 -9.23 -35.08
C ILE A 455 12.87 -7.96 -35.85
N GLU A 456 11.98 -7.45 -36.69
CA GLU A 456 12.16 -6.14 -37.32
C GLU A 456 11.27 -5.12 -36.60
N ALA A 457 11.82 -3.96 -36.24
CA ALA A 457 11.07 -2.86 -35.66
C ALA A 457 11.30 -1.57 -36.43
N GLU A 458 10.29 -0.71 -36.49
CA GLU A 458 10.38 0.64 -37.06
C GLU A 458 10.17 1.67 -35.95
N PHE A 459 11.20 2.46 -35.69
CA PHE A 459 11.17 3.60 -34.78
C PHE A 459 11.24 4.91 -35.57
N LEU A 460 10.37 5.85 -35.27
CA LEU A 460 10.46 7.23 -35.75
C LEU A 460 11.08 8.09 -34.65
N CYS A 461 12.19 8.77 -34.94
CA CYS A 461 12.76 9.81 -34.09
C CYS A 461 12.43 11.18 -34.68
N ARG A 462 11.58 11.97 -34.02
CA ARG A 462 11.20 13.33 -34.44
C ARG A 462 10.96 14.20 -33.21
N GLY A 463 12.03 14.71 -32.60
CA GLY A 463 11.96 15.35 -31.28
C GLY A 463 11.83 14.33 -30.12
N HIS A 464 11.24 13.16 -30.37
CA HIS A 464 11.16 12.02 -29.46
C HIS A 464 11.11 10.71 -30.26
N PHE A 465 11.30 9.58 -29.58
CA PHE A 465 11.21 8.25 -30.20
C PHE A 465 9.78 7.72 -30.16
N GLN A 466 9.34 7.06 -31.23
CA GLN A 466 8.04 6.38 -31.31
C GLN A 466 8.20 5.02 -31.99
N LEU A 467 7.67 3.96 -31.37
CA LEU A 467 7.54 2.66 -32.03
C LEU A 467 6.35 2.71 -33.01
N LYS A 468 6.59 2.43 -34.29
CA LYS A 468 5.57 2.49 -35.35
C LYS A 468 5.09 1.12 -35.81
N LYS A 469 6.01 0.17 -35.97
CA LYS A 469 5.69 -1.16 -36.49
C LYS A 469 6.65 -2.22 -35.97
N VAL A 470 6.14 -3.44 -35.81
CA VAL A 470 6.93 -4.63 -35.46
C VAL A 470 6.58 -5.76 -36.44
N LYS A 471 7.58 -6.50 -36.92
CA LYS A 471 7.39 -7.70 -37.74
C LYS A 471 8.17 -8.88 -37.15
N LEU A 472 7.55 -10.06 -37.20
CA LEU A 472 8.09 -11.33 -36.70
C LEU A 472 8.06 -12.41 -37.80
N PRO A 473 9.00 -13.38 -37.84
CA PRO A 473 9.02 -14.44 -38.85
C PRO A 473 8.02 -15.54 -38.49
N ASN A 474 7.44 -16.20 -39.50
CA ASN A 474 6.49 -17.32 -39.37
C ASN A 474 5.20 -16.98 -38.62
N SER A 475 4.51 -15.93 -39.06
CA SER A 475 3.15 -15.65 -38.62
C SER A 475 2.17 -16.74 -39.08
N VAL A 476 1.78 -17.63 -38.18
CA VAL A 476 0.42 -18.18 -38.28
C VAL A 476 -0.50 -16.98 -38.04
N PRO A 477 -1.43 -16.64 -38.96
CA PRO A 477 -2.45 -15.65 -38.67
C PRO A 477 -3.11 -16.05 -37.35
N ALA A 478 -3.08 -15.21 -36.32
CA ALA A 478 -3.93 -15.45 -35.17
C ALA A 478 -5.35 -15.65 -35.73
N ASN A 479 -6.01 -16.74 -35.35
CA ASN A 479 -7.34 -17.09 -35.83
C ASN A 479 -8.20 -15.81 -35.90
N ASN A 480 -8.98 -15.65 -36.98
CA ASN A 480 -9.93 -14.54 -37.11
C ASN A 480 -10.91 -14.56 -35.92
N PHE A 481 -10.55 -13.91 -34.82
CA PHE A 481 -11.39 -13.75 -33.64
C PHE A 481 -12.33 -12.59 -33.96
N ASN A 482 -13.53 -12.94 -34.43
CA ASN A 482 -14.54 -11.99 -34.89
C ASN A 482 -15.15 -11.12 -33.77
N GLN A 483 -14.79 -11.33 -32.51
CA GLN A 483 -15.21 -10.50 -31.37
C GLN A 483 -13.99 -10.09 -30.56
N LYS A 484 -13.73 -8.78 -30.53
CA LYS A 484 -12.65 -8.15 -29.78
C LYS A 484 -13.28 -7.31 -28.68
N LEU A 485 -12.91 -7.55 -27.42
CA LEU A 485 -13.31 -6.71 -26.30
C LEU A 485 -12.26 -5.60 -26.14
N THR A 486 -12.69 -4.35 -26.06
CA THR A 486 -11.77 -3.22 -25.90
C THR A 486 -11.86 -2.68 -24.48
N MET A 487 -10.73 -2.59 -23.78
CA MET A 487 -10.68 -2.04 -22.42
C MET A 487 -9.66 -0.92 -22.31
N ASP A 488 -9.96 0.09 -21.51
CA ASP A 488 -8.98 1.08 -21.10
C ASP A 488 -7.73 0.44 -20.44
N PRO A 489 -6.48 0.85 -20.77
CA PRO A 489 -5.26 0.30 -20.17
C PRO A 489 -5.20 0.43 -18.64
N SER A 490 -5.70 1.54 -18.08
CA SER A 490 -5.74 1.73 -16.63
C SER A 490 -6.70 0.76 -15.95
N LEU A 491 -7.81 0.41 -16.61
CA LEU A 491 -8.71 -0.65 -16.17
C LEU A 491 -8.04 -2.03 -16.25
N ILE A 492 -7.29 -2.33 -17.31
CA ILE A 492 -6.54 -3.60 -17.42
C ILE A 492 -5.57 -3.73 -16.25
N ASN A 493 -4.80 -2.68 -15.97
CA ASN A 493 -3.88 -2.66 -14.84
C ASN A 493 -4.60 -2.84 -13.49
N TYR A 494 -5.73 -2.13 -13.31
CA TYR A 494 -6.58 -2.27 -12.13
C TYR A 494 -7.09 -3.70 -11.92
N LEU A 495 -7.64 -4.33 -12.95
CA LEU A 495 -8.16 -5.70 -12.88
C LEU A 495 -7.04 -6.73 -12.65
N ASN A 496 -5.87 -6.51 -13.25
CA ASN A 496 -4.69 -7.36 -13.03
C ASN A 496 -4.19 -7.31 -11.58
N SER A 497 -4.33 -6.16 -10.91
CA SER A 497 -4.03 -6.05 -9.47
C SER A 497 -4.93 -6.98 -8.64
N TYR A 498 -6.22 -7.10 -8.98
CA TYR A 498 -7.16 -8.01 -8.31
C TYR A 498 -6.86 -9.50 -8.53
N GLY A 499 -6.31 -9.86 -9.70
CA GLY A 499 -5.85 -11.23 -9.98
C GLY A 499 -4.75 -11.71 -9.02
N THR A 500 -4.01 -10.78 -8.41
CA THR A 500 -2.97 -11.08 -7.40
C THR A 500 -3.56 -11.24 -5.99
N GLY A 501 -4.71 -10.62 -5.71
CA GLY A 501 -5.32 -10.53 -4.37
C GLY A 501 -6.46 -11.50 -4.06
N ASP A 502 -6.74 -12.50 -4.90
CA ASP A 502 -7.88 -13.44 -4.81
C ASP A 502 -9.30 -12.81 -4.82
N ILE A 503 -9.45 -11.49 -4.73
CA ILE A 503 -10.74 -10.78 -4.64
C ILE A 503 -11.66 -11.12 -5.82
N ILE A 504 -11.09 -11.24 -7.02
CA ILE A 504 -11.86 -11.52 -8.23
C ILE A 504 -12.48 -12.94 -8.26
N ASN A 505 -11.97 -13.86 -7.42
CA ASN A 505 -12.48 -15.22 -7.33
C ASN A 505 -13.72 -15.34 -6.44
N LEU A 506 -14.07 -14.31 -5.67
CA LEU A 506 -15.23 -14.31 -4.80
C LEU A 506 -16.54 -14.48 -5.60
N ASN A 507 -17.51 -15.17 -5.00
CA ASN A 507 -18.87 -15.23 -5.49
C ASN A 507 -19.82 -14.88 -4.34
N LEU A 508 -20.73 -13.93 -4.54
CA LEU A 508 -21.69 -13.52 -3.51
C LEU A 508 -22.62 -14.67 -3.09
N LYS A 509 -22.83 -15.66 -3.97
CA LYS A 509 -23.53 -16.92 -3.65
C LYS A 509 -22.86 -17.73 -2.53
N ASP A 510 -21.54 -17.62 -2.39
CA ASP A 510 -20.80 -18.32 -1.32
C ASP A 510 -20.96 -17.60 0.03
N ILE A 511 -21.39 -16.34 0.01
CA ILE A 511 -21.55 -15.47 1.18
C ILE A 511 -23.00 -15.51 1.69
N SER A 512 -23.97 -15.68 0.80
CA SER A 512 -25.38 -15.87 1.19
C SER A 512 -26.12 -16.83 0.26
N HIS A 513 -27.05 -17.60 0.81
CA HIS A 513 -27.96 -18.47 0.07
C HIS A 513 -29.06 -17.71 -0.71
N VAL A 514 -28.90 -16.41 -0.97
CA VAL A 514 -29.93 -15.56 -1.59
C VAL A 514 -29.76 -15.56 -3.10
N ASP A 515 -30.57 -16.35 -3.81
CA ASP A 515 -30.55 -16.44 -5.28
C ASP A 515 -31.05 -15.17 -6.00
N ASN A 516 -31.65 -14.22 -5.27
CA ASN A 516 -32.24 -12.97 -5.78
C ASN A 516 -31.82 -11.74 -4.96
N ALA A 517 -30.54 -11.61 -4.63
CA ALA A 517 -30.06 -10.50 -3.82
C ALA A 517 -30.17 -9.14 -4.55
N SER A 518 -30.54 -8.08 -3.84
CA SER A 518 -30.38 -6.70 -4.32
C SER A 518 -29.00 -6.16 -3.91
N ILE A 519 -28.23 -5.70 -4.89
CA ILE A 519 -26.83 -5.30 -4.72
C ILE A 519 -26.69 -3.80 -4.98
N LEU A 520 -26.00 -3.10 -4.08
CA LEU A 520 -25.52 -1.74 -4.26
C LEU A 520 -23.99 -1.79 -4.34
N ASP A 521 -23.40 -1.31 -5.43
CA ASP A 521 -21.96 -1.42 -5.68
C ASP A 521 -21.34 -0.05 -5.96
N THR A 522 -20.41 0.37 -5.11
CA THR A 522 -19.68 1.64 -5.24
C THR A 522 -18.22 1.44 -5.66
N SER A 523 -17.86 0.22 -6.09
CA SER A 523 -16.51 -0.10 -6.56
C SER A 523 -16.18 0.64 -7.85
N THR A 524 -14.88 0.88 -8.08
CA THR A 524 -14.39 1.51 -9.32
C THR A 524 -14.76 0.67 -10.55
N PHE A 525 -14.72 -0.66 -10.41
CA PHE A 525 -15.28 -1.59 -11.39
C PHE A 525 -16.06 -2.73 -10.68
N PRO A 526 -17.32 -2.98 -11.04
CA PRO A 526 -18.24 -3.83 -10.28
C PRO A 526 -18.07 -5.34 -10.57
N CYS A 527 -16.85 -5.88 -10.39
CA CYS A 527 -16.52 -7.28 -10.71
C CYS A 527 -17.47 -8.27 -10.02
N LEU A 528 -17.69 -8.09 -8.70
CA LEU A 528 -18.51 -8.97 -7.88
C LEU A 528 -19.97 -8.92 -8.29
N SER A 529 -20.49 -7.73 -8.60
CA SER A 529 -21.85 -7.56 -9.09
C SER A 529 -22.05 -8.23 -10.44
N LEU A 530 -21.17 -7.99 -11.42
CA LEU A 530 -21.27 -8.60 -12.76
C LEU A 530 -21.26 -10.13 -12.69
N LYS A 531 -20.39 -10.72 -11.88
CA LYS A 531 -20.31 -12.16 -11.67
C LYS A 531 -21.55 -12.71 -10.97
N SER A 532 -22.04 -12.02 -9.94
CA SER A 532 -23.27 -12.41 -9.26
C SER A 532 -24.46 -12.39 -10.21
N LEU A 533 -24.61 -11.32 -11.01
CA LEU A 533 -25.72 -11.16 -11.96
C LEU A 533 -25.74 -12.28 -13.02
N LYS A 534 -24.57 -12.74 -13.47
CA LYS A 534 -24.46 -13.82 -14.44
C LYS A 534 -25.09 -15.13 -13.96
N ASP A 535 -24.87 -15.49 -12.70
CA ASP A 535 -25.26 -16.80 -12.18
C ASP A 535 -26.58 -16.79 -11.38
N THR A 536 -27.14 -15.62 -11.07
CA THR A 536 -28.33 -15.44 -10.21
C THR A 536 -29.46 -14.70 -10.93
N SER A 537 -30.60 -14.48 -10.26
CA SER A 537 -31.59 -13.47 -10.68
C SER A 537 -31.47 -12.16 -9.87
N SER A 538 -30.30 -11.89 -9.29
CA SER A 538 -30.01 -10.63 -8.57
C SER A 538 -30.16 -9.40 -9.47
N VAL A 539 -30.28 -8.24 -8.83
CA VAL A 539 -30.27 -6.92 -9.48
C VAL A 539 -29.21 -6.06 -8.82
N ALA A 540 -28.44 -5.31 -9.62
CA ALA A 540 -27.39 -4.43 -9.14
C ALA A 540 -27.65 -2.97 -9.53
N ALA A 541 -27.46 -2.08 -8.55
CA ALA A 541 -27.33 -0.65 -8.78
C ALA A 541 -25.86 -0.26 -8.55
N VAL A 542 -25.20 0.19 -9.60
CA VAL A 542 -23.75 0.48 -9.63
C VAL A 542 -23.54 1.99 -9.68
N LEU A 543 -22.56 2.49 -8.92
CA LEU A 543 -22.13 3.89 -8.99
C LEU A 543 -21.62 4.19 -10.40
N ARG A 544 -22.02 5.32 -11.00
CA ARG A 544 -21.50 5.74 -12.30
C ARG A 544 -19.98 5.89 -12.25
N THR A 545 -19.29 5.27 -13.20
CA THR A 545 -17.82 5.33 -13.33
C THR A 545 -17.43 5.63 -14.79
N GLN A 546 -16.17 6.00 -15.00
CA GLN A 546 -15.64 6.23 -16.36
C GLN A 546 -15.60 4.96 -17.21
N TYR A 547 -15.61 3.77 -16.59
CA TYR A 547 -15.57 2.46 -17.24
C TYR A 547 -16.95 1.91 -17.59
N GLN A 548 -17.96 2.78 -17.70
CA GLN A 548 -19.34 2.36 -17.97
C GLN A 548 -19.44 1.57 -19.28
N SER A 549 -18.69 1.95 -20.32
CA SER A 549 -18.71 1.26 -21.61
C SER A 549 -18.23 -0.20 -21.49
N GLU A 550 -17.14 -0.44 -20.75
CA GLU A 550 -16.59 -1.77 -20.52
C GLU A 550 -17.52 -2.63 -19.67
N ILE A 551 -18.20 -2.04 -18.68
CA ILE A 551 -19.21 -2.72 -17.87
C ILE A 551 -20.39 -3.16 -18.74
N GLU A 552 -20.87 -2.29 -19.64
CA GLU A 552 -21.96 -2.59 -20.57
C GLU A 552 -21.56 -3.67 -21.59
N GLN A 553 -20.33 -3.64 -22.11
CA GLN A 553 -19.80 -4.67 -22.99
C GLN A 553 -19.78 -6.06 -22.30
N LEU A 554 -19.33 -6.13 -21.04
CA LEU A 554 -19.36 -7.39 -20.27
C LEU A 554 -20.79 -7.83 -19.93
N ARG A 555 -21.69 -6.90 -19.63
CA ARG A 555 -23.12 -7.20 -19.42
C ARG A 555 -23.72 -7.90 -20.64
N ASP A 556 -23.48 -7.33 -21.83
CA ASP A 556 -24.01 -7.85 -23.09
C ASP A 556 -23.39 -9.21 -23.43
N MET A 557 -22.08 -9.38 -23.19
CA MET A 557 -21.39 -10.66 -23.32
C MET A 557 -21.98 -11.75 -22.42
N TYR A 558 -22.34 -11.41 -21.16
CA TYR A 558 -22.94 -12.35 -20.24
C TYR A 558 -24.45 -12.58 -20.47
N GLY A 559 -25.07 -11.86 -21.42
CA GLY A 559 -26.51 -11.93 -21.67
C GLY A 559 -27.36 -11.41 -20.51
N ILE A 560 -26.83 -10.48 -19.71
CA ILE A 560 -27.56 -9.88 -18.58
C ILE A 560 -28.53 -8.83 -19.13
N SER A 561 -29.81 -8.96 -18.77
CA SER A 561 -30.85 -8.02 -19.21
C SER A 561 -30.63 -6.61 -18.64
N HIS A 562 -31.00 -5.57 -19.40
CA HIS A 562 -30.75 -4.17 -19.07
C HIS A 562 -31.44 -3.69 -17.79
N ASP A 563 -32.53 -4.34 -17.39
CA ASP A 563 -33.27 -4.05 -16.15
C ASP A 563 -32.56 -4.56 -14.88
N ARG A 564 -31.61 -5.49 -15.03
CA ARG A 564 -30.89 -6.11 -13.90
C ARG A 564 -29.62 -5.36 -13.49
N LEU A 565 -29.15 -4.43 -14.31
CA LEU A 565 -27.98 -3.60 -14.04
C LEU A 565 -28.30 -2.14 -14.31
N SER A 566 -28.27 -1.30 -13.27
CA SER A 566 -28.58 0.13 -13.38
C SER A 566 -27.42 0.98 -12.89
N PHE A 567 -27.19 2.12 -13.54
CA PHE A 567 -26.15 3.08 -13.17
C PHE A 567 -26.75 4.30 -12.47
N LYS A 568 -26.27 4.60 -11.26
CA LYS A 568 -26.79 5.68 -10.41
C LYS A 568 -25.67 6.59 -9.93
N SER A 569 -26.01 7.85 -9.66
CA SER A 569 -25.12 8.78 -8.97
C SER A 569 -25.12 8.52 -7.46
N TYR A 570 -24.14 9.07 -6.76
CA TYR A 570 -24.12 9.01 -5.29
C TYR A 570 -25.36 9.69 -4.67
N GLU A 571 -25.78 10.83 -5.24
CA GLU A 571 -27.01 11.54 -4.82
C GLU A 571 -28.26 10.68 -5.02
N ASP A 572 -28.33 9.92 -6.13
CA ASP A 572 -29.43 8.99 -6.36
C ASP A 572 -29.48 7.92 -5.27
N PHE A 573 -28.33 7.41 -4.81
CA PHE A 573 -28.29 6.46 -3.70
C PHE A 573 -28.82 7.10 -2.42
N CYS A 574 -28.31 8.28 -2.05
CA CYS A 574 -28.71 8.93 -0.81
C CYS A 574 -30.18 9.32 -0.76
N ASN A 575 -30.74 9.73 -1.91
CA ASN A 575 -32.14 10.09 -2.03
C ASN A 575 -33.05 8.87 -2.19
N SER A 576 -32.49 7.72 -2.57
CA SER A 576 -33.24 6.48 -2.72
C SER A 576 -33.38 5.75 -1.39
N LYS A 577 -34.60 5.35 -1.04
CA LYS A 577 -34.84 4.36 0.02
C LYS A 577 -34.63 2.95 -0.53
N LEU A 578 -33.47 2.70 -1.13
CA LEU A 578 -33.13 1.35 -1.57
C LEU A 578 -33.06 0.43 -0.34
N GLN A 579 -33.35 -0.84 -0.55
CA GLN A 579 -33.22 -1.89 0.47
C GLN A 579 -32.38 -2.98 -0.18
N CYS A 580 -31.06 -2.78 -0.16
CA CYS A 580 -30.09 -3.74 -0.67
C CYS A 580 -29.73 -4.80 0.39
N ASP A 581 -29.47 -6.02 -0.08
CA ASP A 581 -28.90 -7.11 0.72
C ASP A 581 -27.40 -6.94 0.89
N PHE A 582 -26.73 -6.39 -0.13
CA PHE A 582 -25.29 -6.17 -0.15
C PHE A 582 -24.93 -4.75 -0.52
N LEU A 583 -24.02 -4.14 0.24
CA LEU A 583 -23.29 -2.94 -0.11
C LEU A 583 -21.83 -3.32 -0.40
N ILE A 584 -21.44 -3.30 -1.67
CA ILE A 584 -20.09 -3.61 -2.12
C ILE A 584 -19.32 -2.31 -2.21
N VAL A 585 -18.17 -2.25 -1.54
CA VAL A 585 -17.28 -1.10 -1.56
C VAL A 585 -15.86 -1.56 -1.86
N ASP A 586 -15.13 -0.72 -2.59
CA ASP A 586 -13.71 -0.89 -2.84
C ASP A 586 -12.94 0.06 -1.90
N PRO A 587 -12.41 -0.42 -0.77
CA PRO A 587 -11.95 0.45 0.30
C PRO A 587 -10.57 1.07 0.06
N VAL A 588 -9.80 0.55 -0.91
CA VAL A 588 -8.40 0.91 -1.13
C VAL A 588 -8.24 1.40 -2.56
N GLU A 589 -7.49 2.50 -2.75
CA GLU A 589 -7.13 3.05 -4.03
C GLU A 589 -5.97 2.26 -4.67
N LEU A 590 -5.72 2.45 -5.97
CA LEU A 590 -4.62 1.79 -6.68
C LEU A 590 -3.23 2.09 -6.09
N CYS A 591 -3.05 3.28 -5.54
CA CYS A 591 -1.84 3.67 -4.82
C CYS A 591 -1.68 2.97 -3.47
N GLY A 592 -2.67 2.20 -3.03
CA GLY A 592 -2.68 1.50 -1.76
C GLY A 592 -3.26 2.32 -0.61
N LEU A 593 -3.69 3.57 -0.80
CA LEU A 593 -4.31 4.37 0.27
C LEU A 593 -5.77 3.97 0.51
N LEU A 594 -6.29 4.17 1.73
CA LEU A 594 -7.74 4.06 1.96
C LEU A 594 -8.46 5.18 1.21
N LYS A 595 -9.59 4.87 0.56
CA LYS A 595 -10.40 5.88 -0.12
C LYS A 595 -10.81 6.99 0.85
N LYS A 596 -10.73 8.22 0.38
CA LYS A 596 -11.19 9.39 1.12
C LYS A 596 -12.66 9.23 1.50
N ASN A 597 -13.00 9.58 2.75
CA ASN A 597 -14.36 9.50 3.30
C ASN A 597 -14.99 8.09 3.31
N LEU A 598 -14.21 7.02 3.20
CA LEU A 598 -14.72 5.65 3.14
C LEU A 598 -15.70 5.32 4.28
N LEU A 599 -15.38 5.73 5.51
CA LEU A 599 -16.21 5.43 6.68
C LEU A 599 -17.50 6.22 6.67
N GLU A 600 -17.44 7.49 6.31
CA GLU A 600 -18.59 8.38 6.16
C GLU A 600 -19.55 7.84 5.09
N ASP A 601 -19.01 7.48 3.92
CA ASP A 601 -19.79 6.95 2.80
C ASP A 601 -20.45 5.62 3.15
N VAL A 602 -19.70 4.68 3.73
CA VAL A 602 -20.26 3.42 4.20
C VAL A 602 -21.35 3.67 5.24
N THR A 603 -21.14 4.59 6.18
CA THR A 603 -22.12 4.90 7.24
C THR A 603 -23.42 5.45 6.64
N VAL A 604 -23.32 6.44 5.74
CA VAL A 604 -24.48 7.07 5.09
C VAL A 604 -25.24 6.05 4.23
N LEU A 605 -24.54 5.33 3.36
CA LEU A 605 -25.16 4.34 2.47
C LEU A 605 -25.76 3.16 3.23
N ARG A 606 -25.14 2.73 4.34
CA ARG A 606 -25.75 1.73 5.23
C ARG A 606 -27.08 2.23 5.77
N MET A 607 -27.12 3.43 6.35
CA MET A 607 -28.33 3.98 6.96
C MET A 607 -29.46 4.20 5.95
N GLN A 608 -29.13 4.57 4.71
CA GLN A 608 -30.12 4.96 3.71
C GLN A 608 -30.54 3.81 2.78
N CYS A 609 -29.61 2.90 2.46
CA CYS A 609 -29.78 1.94 1.37
C CYS A 609 -29.72 0.47 1.81
N LEU A 610 -29.12 0.13 2.95
CA LEU A 610 -28.87 -1.27 3.35
C LEU A 610 -29.97 -1.76 4.30
N LYS A 611 -30.43 -3.00 4.10
CA LYS A 611 -31.34 -3.67 5.05
C LYS A 611 -30.64 -3.88 6.40
N ASP A 612 -31.41 -4.01 7.48
CA ASP A 612 -30.86 -4.35 8.81
C ASP A 612 -30.07 -5.69 8.81
N SER A 613 -30.48 -6.64 7.98
CA SER A 613 -29.79 -7.92 7.75
C SER A 613 -28.74 -7.87 6.62
N GLY A 614 -28.58 -6.73 5.97
CA GLY A 614 -27.68 -6.55 4.84
C GLY A 614 -26.23 -6.45 5.27
N LEU A 615 -25.32 -6.80 4.36
CA LEU A 615 -23.89 -6.88 4.62
C LEU A 615 -23.10 -5.90 3.75
N VAL A 616 -22.12 -5.24 4.35
CA VAL A 616 -21.05 -4.56 3.61
C VAL A 616 -19.98 -5.58 3.24
N VAL A 617 -19.53 -5.52 1.99
CA VAL A 617 -18.48 -6.35 1.42
C VAL A 617 -17.36 -5.44 0.89
N PRO A 618 -16.13 -5.52 1.43
CA PRO A 618 -15.70 -6.40 2.52
C PRO A 618 -16.27 -5.96 3.88
N GLY A 619 -16.42 -6.91 4.80
CA GLY A 619 -16.95 -6.60 6.12
C GLY A 619 -15.92 -6.05 7.11
N GLN A 620 -14.64 -6.29 6.87
CA GLN A 620 -13.55 -5.93 7.76
C GLN A 620 -12.29 -5.64 6.96
N ILE A 621 -11.53 -4.62 7.37
CA ILE A 621 -10.22 -4.25 6.84
C ILE A 621 -9.24 -4.31 7.99
N GLU A 622 -8.14 -5.04 7.86
CA GLU A 622 -7.01 -4.91 8.78
C GLU A 622 -5.89 -4.13 8.12
N ILE A 623 -5.30 -3.22 8.89
CA ILE A 623 -4.15 -2.43 8.48
C ILE A 623 -2.94 -3.02 9.17
N HIS A 624 -1.92 -3.37 8.40
CA HIS A 624 -0.64 -3.91 8.87
C HIS A 624 0.48 -2.96 8.53
N ALA A 625 1.56 -3.01 9.30
CA ALA A 625 2.78 -2.29 9.01
C ALA A 625 4.03 -3.13 9.20
N ILE A 626 5.11 -2.70 8.56
CA ILE A 626 6.45 -3.22 8.76
C ILE A 626 7.43 -2.04 8.75
N LEU A 627 8.40 -2.09 9.66
CA LEU A 627 9.49 -1.12 9.65
C LEU A 627 10.59 -1.65 8.73
N VAL A 628 11.05 -0.77 7.83
CA VAL A 628 12.12 -1.10 6.89
C VAL A 628 13.20 -0.03 6.90
N GLU A 629 14.42 -0.47 6.61
CA GLU A 629 15.54 0.38 6.26
C GLU A 629 15.70 0.34 4.74
N SER A 630 15.65 1.50 4.09
CA SER A 630 15.86 1.61 2.64
C SER A 630 16.65 2.87 2.33
N GLU A 631 17.81 2.68 1.71
CA GLU A 631 18.64 3.80 1.26
C GLU A 631 18.02 4.47 0.03
N THR A 632 17.48 3.68 -0.91
CA THR A 632 16.74 4.17 -2.09
C THR A 632 15.64 5.16 -1.68
N LEU A 633 14.83 4.84 -0.66
CA LEU A 633 13.80 5.77 -0.18
C LEU A 633 14.35 7.08 0.36
N LYS A 634 15.48 7.02 1.07
CA LYS A 634 16.14 8.23 1.57
C LYS A 634 16.64 9.08 0.40
N GLU A 635 17.27 8.46 -0.59
CA GLU A 635 17.80 9.14 -1.78
C GLU A 635 16.69 9.77 -2.65
N HIS A 636 15.52 9.12 -2.73
CA HIS A 636 14.38 9.64 -3.48
C HIS A 636 13.62 10.75 -2.75
N SER A 637 13.66 10.76 -1.42
CA SER A 637 12.86 11.68 -0.61
C SER A 637 13.61 12.96 -0.23
N LYS A 638 14.95 12.94 -0.19
CA LYS A 638 15.79 14.08 0.22
C LYS A 638 17.20 13.99 -0.35
N LEU A 639 17.90 15.13 -0.43
CA LEU A 639 19.35 15.16 -0.58
C LEU A 639 19.99 14.71 0.74
N ILE A 640 20.71 13.59 0.71
CA ILE A 640 21.23 12.93 1.92
C ILE A 640 22.25 13.81 2.65
N SER A 641 23.19 14.37 1.88
CA SER A 641 24.30 15.19 2.38
C SER A 641 24.83 16.06 1.23
N ASP A 642 25.36 17.23 1.57
CA ASP A 642 26.03 18.10 0.60
C ASP A 642 27.30 17.46 0.02
N GLU A 643 27.89 16.45 0.67
CA GLU A 643 29.02 15.66 0.13
C GLU A 643 28.70 14.93 -1.19
N ARG A 644 27.40 14.71 -1.48
CA ARG A 644 26.94 14.12 -2.77
C ARG A 644 26.97 15.13 -3.92
N VAL A 645 27.00 16.41 -3.59
CA VAL A 645 27.00 17.55 -4.51
C VAL A 645 28.25 18.41 -4.30
N ASP A 646 29.38 17.77 -3.99
CA ASP A 646 30.69 18.44 -3.87
C ASP A 646 30.73 19.56 -2.81
N ASP A 647 30.01 19.35 -1.71
CA ASP A 647 29.90 20.25 -0.55
C ASP A 647 29.24 21.62 -0.85
N TYR A 648 28.59 21.78 -2.02
CA TYR A 648 27.70 22.90 -2.25
C TYR A 648 26.52 22.84 -1.28
N LYS A 649 26.18 23.98 -0.67
CA LYS A 649 25.09 24.13 0.30
C LYS A 649 23.71 24.06 -0.37
N ILE A 650 23.35 22.90 -0.90
CA ILE A 650 22.08 22.66 -1.64
C ILE A 650 21.04 22.03 -0.72
N SER A 651 21.46 21.13 0.17
CA SER A 651 20.58 20.34 1.03
C SER A 651 19.66 21.18 1.90
N GLN A 652 20.15 22.31 2.42
CA GLN A 652 19.37 23.20 3.29
C GLN A 652 18.16 23.80 2.58
N ILE A 653 18.26 24.02 1.27
CA ILE A 653 17.20 24.60 0.44
C ILE A 653 16.33 23.47 -0.13
N MET A 654 16.92 22.49 -0.80
CA MET A 654 16.18 21.40 -1.45
C MET A 654 15.38 20.56 -0.45
N ASN A 655 15.93 20.28 0.74
CA ASN A 655 15.25 19.45 1.73
C ASN A 655 14.05 20.14 2.41
N ALA A 656 13.77 21.42 2.12
CA ALA A 656 12.50 22.04 2.48
C ALA A 656 11.32 21.39 1.73
N TYR A 657 11.58 20.85 0.54
CA TYR A 657 10.60 20.20 -0.34
C TYR A 657 10.53 18.67 -0.21
N LYS A 658 11.25 18.09 0.78
CA LYS A 658 11.19 16.65 1.07
C LYS A 658 9.78 16.20 1.44
N ILE A 659 9.44 14.97 1.08
CA ILE A 659 8.17 14.31 1.38
C ILE A 659 8.37 12.85 1.79
N HIS A 660 7.28 12.19 2.17
CA HIS A 660 7.17 10.74 2.20
C HIS A 660 6.49 10.26 0.92
N GLN A 661 7.13 9.34 0.17
CA GLN A 661 6.62 8.88 -1.13
C GLN A 661 5.65 7.69 -0.98
N ASP A 662 4.68 7.63 -1.88
CA ASP A 662 3.95 6.39 -2.17
C ASP A 662 4.88 5.45 -2.94
N ILE A 663 5.06 4.23 -2.44
CA ILE A 663 6.11 3.33 -2.95
C ILE A 663 5.52 1.97 -3.30
N GLN A 664 5.86 1.48 -4.49
CA GLN A 664 5.64 0.09 -4.86
C GLN A 664 6.64 -0.82 -4.12
N PHE A 665 6.22 -1.36 -2.98
CA PHE A 665 7.08 -2.14 -2.09
C PHE A 665 7.72 -3.38 -2.72
N SER A 666 7.08 -4.00 -3.72
CA SER A 666 7.61 -5.20 -4.38
C SER A 666 8.89 -4.94 -5.18
N ALA A 667 9.08 -3.72 -5.66
CA ALA A 667 10.26 -3.30 -6.43
C ALA A 667 11.27 -2.52 -5.57
N LEU A 668 10.92 -2.19 -4.33
CA LEU A 668 11.78 -1.40 -3.46
C LEU A 668 12.90 -2.25 -2.85
N LEU A 669 14.16 -1.81 -3.02
CA LEU A 669 15.29 -2.35 -2.27
C LEU A 669 15.20 -1.92 -0.80
N HIS A 670 15.02 -2.88 0.11
CA HIS A 670 14.91 -2.61 1.54
C HIS A 670 15.34 -3.79 2.41
N GLN A 671 15.75 -3.48 3.64
CA GLN A 671 15.96 -4.44 4.71
C GLN A 671 14.82 -4.36 5.73
N LYS A 672 14.17 -5.50 5.98
CA LYS A 672 13.12 -5.60 7.02
C LYS A 672 13.76 -5.48 8.40
N ILE A 673 13.28 -4.51 9.19
CA ILE A 673 13.70 -4.32 10.59
C ILE A 673 12.78 -5.11 11.53
N THR A 674 11.48 -5.14 11.22
CA THR A 674 10.47 -5.90 11.98
C THR A 674 9.84 -6.98 11.12
N GLU A 675 9.16 -7.93 11.77
CA GLU A 675 8.11 -8.69 11.10
C GLU A 675 6.88 -7.79 10.89
N PRO A 676 6.00 -8.12 9.94
CA PRO A 676 4.65 -7.55 9.89
C PRO A 676 3.94 -7.50 11.23
N PHE A 677 3.32 -6.37 11.55
CA PHE A 677 2.47 -6.22 12.72
C PHE A 677 1.19 -5.47 12.37
N LYS A 678 0.08 -5.88 12.99
CA LYS A 678 -1.22 -5.23 12.82
C LYS A 678 -1.23 -3.87 13.49
N LEU A 679 -1.55 -2.82 12.74
CA LEU A 679 -1.81 -1.48 13.25
C LEU A 679 -3.23 -1.39 13.82
N CYS A 680 -4.24 -1.73 13.02
CA CYS A 680 -5.63 -1.67 13.46
C CYS A 680 -6.55 -2.54 12.61
N THR A 681 -7.81 -2.55 13.02
CA THR A 681 -8.91 -3.25 12.35
C THR A 681 -10.08 -2.29 12.22
N ILE A 682 -10.63 -2.18 11.02
CA ILE A 682 -11.84 -1.44 10.70
C ILE A 682 -12.95 -2.46 10.40
N ASP A 683 -14.02 -2.44 11.19
CA ASP A 683 -15.21 -3.27 10.94
C ASP A 683 -16.28 -2.41 10.24
N LEU A 684 -16.54 -2.71 8.97
CA LEU A 684 -17.52 -1.99 8.13
C LEU A 684 -18.96 -2.47 8.34
N ASN A 685 -19.17 -3.56 9.10
CA ASN A 685 -20.49 -4.05 9.48
C ASN A 685 -20.90 -3.67 10.91
N ASN A 686 -19.99 -3.10 11.71
CA ASN A 686 -20.30 -2.67 13.07
C ASN A 686 -21.13 -1.36 13.05
N THR A 687 -22.23 -1.35 13.81
CA THR A 687 -23.22 -0.26 13.87
C THR A 687 -23.01 0.71 15.04
N SER A 688 -21.96 0.54 15.87
CA SER A 688 -21.79 1.33 17.09
C SER A 688 -20.92 2.59 16.92
N GLU A 689 -21.49 3.77 17.19
CA GLU A 689 -20.84 5.10 17.17
C GLU A 689 -19.60 5.22 18.08
N ASN A 690 -19.38 4.27 19.01
CA ASN A 690 -18.27 4.29 19.95
C ASN A 690 -16.93 3.85 19.35
N GLY A 691 -16.94 3.19 18.18
CA GLY A 691 -15.71 2.76 17.50
C GLY A 691 -14.83 3.95 17.12
N THR A 692 -15.41 5.00 16.54
CA THR A 692 -14.70 6.17 15.98
C THR A 692 -13.96 6.98 17.06
N LYS A 693 -14.48 7.03 18.29
CA LYS A 693 -13.87 7.78 19.40
C LYS A 693 -12.71 7.06 20.12
N SER A 694 -12.56 5.74 19.97
CA SER A 694 -11.42 5.01 20.55
C SER A 694 -10.20 4.94 19.63
N PHE A 695 -10.32 5.34 18.35
CA PHE A 695 -9.24 5.24 17.35
C PHE A 695 -7.94 5.97 17.72
N PHE A 696 -8.02 7.04 18.53
CA PHE A 696 -6.87 7.90 18.82
C PHE A 696 -6.33 7.80 20.25
N LYS A 697 -6.92 6.96 21.11
CA LYS A 697 -6.60 6.99 22.54
C LYS A 697 -5.53 6.01 22.99
N ASP A 698 -5.30 4.94 22.23
CA ASP A 698 -4.34 3.91 22.63
C ASP A 698 -3.09 3.91 21.74
N SER A 699 -2.07 4.59 22.28
CA SER A 699 -0.64 4.38 22.06
C SER A 699 0.00 4.77 20.71
N PHE A 700 0.38 6.05 20.62
CA PHE A 700 1.68 6.42 20.04
C PHE A 700 2.49 7.16 21.10
N LYS A 701 3.33 6.44 21.85
CA LYS A 701 4.55 7.05 22.34
C LYS A 701 5.42 7.20 21.11
N THR A 702 5.70 8.45 20.74
CA THR A 702 6.81 8.83 19.87
C THR A 702 8.07 8.11 20.34
N ALA A 703 8.33 6.92 19.81
CA ALA A 703 9.69 6.49 19.62
C ALA A 703 10.24 7.51 18.63
N GLU A 704 11.32 8.20 18.99
CA GLU A 704 12.10 8.97 18.02
C GLU A 704 12.42 8.03 16.85
N VAL A 705 11.68 8.22 15.76
CA VAL A 705 11.91 7.62 14.46
C VAL A 705 13.10 8.37 13.85
N GLU A 706 14.25 8.28 14.52
CA GLU A 706 15.54 8.71 13.96
C GLU A 706 16.30 7.51 13.36
N VAL A 707 15.91 6.27 13.69
CA VAL A 707 16.62 5.05 13.25
C VAL A 707 15.81 4.20 12.25
N ALA A 708 14.50 4.41 12.11
CA ALA A 708 13.70 3.76 11.07
C ALA A 708 13.35 4.77 9.97
N THR A 709 13.70 4.48 8.73
CA THR A 709 13.63 5.47 7.63
C THR A 709 12.30 5.51 6.90
N SER A 710 11.42 4.53 7.13
CA SER A 710 10.05 4.50 6.63
C SER A 710 9.22 3.42 7.34
N ALA A 711 7.93 3.64 7.50
CA ALA A 711 6.95 2.61 7.87
C ALA A 711 6.13 2.27 6.62
N TRP A 712 6.13 1.00 6.20
CA TRP A 712 5.26 0.55 5.12
C TRP A 712 3.95 0.02 5.71
N VAL A 713 2.83 0.35 5.08
CA VAL A 713 1.48 -0.02 5.51
C VAL A 713 0.80 -0.77 4.38
N TRP A 714 0.18 -1.91 4.67
CA TRP A 714 -0.67 -2.63 3.72
C TRP A 714 -1.93 -3.16 4.41
N TYR A 715 -2.88 -3.64 3.61
CA TYR A 715 -4.21 -4.00 4.08
C TYR A 715 -4.43 -5.49 3.85
N ASP A 716 -4.81 -6.18 4.91
CA ASP A 716 -5.41 -7.50 4.77
C ASP A 716 -6.93 -7.31 4.82
N ILE A 717 -7.59 -7.59 3.70
CA ILE A 717 -9.05 -7.52 3.59
C ILE A 717 -9.61 -8.88 4.01
N TYR A 718 -10.18 -8.96 5.21
CA TYR A 718 -10.68 -10.23 5.74
C TYR A 718 -12.09 -10.49 5.28
N LEU A 719 -12.19 -11.46 4.38
CA LEU A 719 -13.43 -12.14 4.06
C LEU A 719 -13.42 -13.45 4.85
N LYS A 720 -14.40 -13.61 5.74
CA LYS A 720 -14.46 -14.66 6.76
C LYS A 720 -14.38 -16.08 6.15
N ARG A 721 -13.18 -16.63 5.87
CA ARG A 721 -12.94 -18.09 5.67
C ARG A 721 -11.48 -18.60 5.55
N LYS A 722 -10.43 -17.95 6.10
CA LYS A 722 -9.02 -18.46 6.06
C LYS A 722 -8.37 -18.84 7.41
N GLN A 723 -9.08 -18.80 8.54
CA GLN A 723 -8.46 -18.99 9.86
C GLN A 723 -7.91 -20.41 10.13
N LEU A 724 -8.66 -21.47 9.76
CA LEU A 724 -8.21 -22.86 10.01
C LEU A 724 -7.02 -23.27 9.12
N ALA A 725 -6.98 -22.79 7.87
CA ALA A 725 -5.88 -23.06 6.95
C ALA A 725 -4.57 -22.41 7.42
N ASP A 726 -4.65 -21.18 7.93
CA ASP A 726 -3.50 -20.47 8.52
C ASP A 726 -2.97 -21.17 9.77
N LEU A 727 -3.87 -21.64 10.66
CA LEU A 727 -3.46 -22.46 11.80
C LEU A 727 -2.75 -23.75 11.35
N LEU A 728 -3.28 -24.45 10.34
CA LEU A 728 -2.68 -25.68 9.83
C LEU A 728 -1.30 -25.43 9.20
N ALA A 729 -1.13 -24.33 8.45
CA ALA A 729 0.16 -23.92 7.89
C ALA A 729 1.18 -23.61 9.00
N LYS A 730 0.80 -22.83 10.01
CA LYS A 730 1.65 -22.53 11.18
C LYS A 730 2.01 -23.78 11.98
N LEU A 731 1.10 -24.75 12.07
CA LEU A 731 1.38 -26.03 12.72
C LEU A 731 2.31 -26.93 11.89
N GLN A 732 2.33 -26.85 10.56
CA GLN A 732 3.28 -27.62 9.73
C GLN A 732 4.74 -27.25 10.02
N GLU A 733 5.01 -26.01 10.43
CA GLU A 733 6.35 -25.55 10.81
C GLU A 733 6.83 -26.04 12.19
N VAL A 734 5.94 -26.65 12.97
CA VAL A 734 6.17 -27.10 14.35
C VAL A 734 6.28 -28.62 14.35
N PRO A 735 7.46 -29.25 14.51
CA PRO A 735 7.59 -30.71 14.42
C PRO A 735 6.67 -31.43 15.45
N PHE A 736 6.15 -32.60 15.09
CA PHE A 736 5.20 -33.36 15.93
C PHE A 736 5.70 -34.78 16.17
N ASN A 737 5.89 -35.16 17.44
CA ASN A 737 6.39 -36.48 17.84
C ASN A 737 5.50 -37.07 18.94
N ILE A 738 4.24 -37.36 18.61
CA ILE A 738 3.37 -38.18 19.47
C ILE A 738 3.15 -39.52 18.76
N GLY A 739 3.17 -40.61 19.52
CA GLY A 739 2.91 -41.94 18.98
C GLY A 739 1.51 -42.03 18.36
N GLU A 740 1.44 -42.11 17.03
CA GLU A 740 0.21 -42.18 16.22
C GLU A 740 -0.75 -43.29 16.70
N THR A 741 -0.20 -44.38 17.22
CA THR A 741 -0.95 -45.53 17.73
C THR A 741 -1.88 -45.20 18.90
N LYS A 742 -1.51 -44.28 19.79
CA LYS A 742 -2.35 -43.90 20.95
C LYS A 742 -3.51 -42.98 20.55
N ILE A 743 -3.28 -42.08 19.60
CA ILE A 743 -4.29 -41.14 19.10
C ILE A 743 -5.33 -41.90 18.27
N ASN A 744 -4.87 -42.79 17.38
CA ASN A 744 -5.76 -43.62 16.56
C ASN A 744 -6.63 -44.54 17.42
N PHE A 745 -6.08 -45.08 18.51
CA PHE A 745 -6.84 -45.87 19.48
C PHE A 745 -7.90 -45.04 20.22
N LEU A 746 -7.59 -43.81 20.65
CA LEU A 746 -8.53 -42.92 21.31
C LEU A 746 -9.67 -42.48 20.37
N LEU A 747 -9.33 -42.13 19.13
CA LEU A 747 -10.31 -41.79 18.10
C LEU A 747 -11.22 -42.98 17.78
N LEU A 748 -10.67 -44.19 17.70
CA LEU A 748 -11.45 -45.41 17.51
C LEU A 748 -12.44 -45.64 18.66
N ILE A 749 -12.03 -45.43 19.91
CA ILE A 749 -12.93 -45.51 21.07
C ILE A 749 -14.06 -44.48 20.91
N LEU A 750 -13.76 -43.21 20.64
CA LEU A 750 -14.75 -42.15 20.47
C LEU A 750 -15.75 -42.45 19.34
N CYS A 751 -15.28 -42.97 18.20
CA CYS A 751 -16.14 -43.34 17.08
C CYS A 751 -17.03 -44.56 17.37
N CYS A 752 -16.62 -45.45 18.27
CA CYS A 752 -17.42 -46.60 18.70
C CYS A 752 -18.42 -46.28 19.83
N MET A 753 -18.25 -45.16 20.54
CA MET A 753 -19.12 -44.75 21.66
C MET A 753 -20.60 -44.57 21.29
N PRO A 754 -20.99 -43.96 20.15
CA PRO A 754 -22.39 -43.84 19.76
C PRO A 754 -23.10 -45.19 19.68
N ILE A 755 -22.40 -46.21 19.20
CA ILE A 755 -22.95 -47.56 19.06
C ILE A 755 -23.18 -48.16 20.45
N ALA A 756 -22.21 -48.03 21.35
CA ALA A 756 -22.31 -48.55 22.71
C ALA A 756 -23.45 -47.87 23.51
N LEU A 757 -23.47 -46.54 23.54
CA LEU A 757 -24.48 -45.74 24.24
C LEU A 757 -25.88 -46.00 23.69
N SER A 758 -26.04 -45.95 22.36
CA SER A 758 -27.32 -46.24 21.71
C SER A 758 -27.82 -47.65 22.02
N THR A 759 -26.94 -48.63 22.10
CA THR A 759 -27.32 -50.02 22.39
C THR A 759 -27.82 -50.14 23.84
N VAL A 760 -27.12 -49.53 24.80
CA VAL A 760 -27.51 -49.56 26.22
C VAL A 760 -28.85 -48.86 26.45
N THR A 761 -29.05 -47.66 25.90
CA THR A 761 -30.32 -46.91 26.03
C THR A 761 -31.49 -47.66 25.36
N THR A 762 -31.22 -48.37 24.25
CA THR A 762 -32.25 -49.16 23.57
C THR A 762 -32.65 -50.38 24.39
N ILE A 763 -31.70 -51.07 25.03
CA ILE A 763 -31.97 -52.17 25.97
C ILE A 763 -32.81 -51.69 27.15
N LEU A 764 -32.47 -50.53 27.71
CA LEU A 764 -33.19 -49.92 28.84
C LEU A 764 -34.69 -49.67 28.53
N ILE A 765 -34.97 -49.11 27.36
CA ILE A 765 -36.34 -48.78 26.93
C ILE A 765 -37.17 -50.05 26.74
N ILE A 766 -36.54 -51.16 26.35
CA ILE A 766 -37.19 -52.47 26.21
C ILE A 766 -37.49 -53.08 27.58
N GLU A 767 -36.53 -53.07 28.50
CA GLU A 767 -36.67 -53.66 29.83
C GLU A 767 -37.75 -52.93 30.66
N THR A 768 -37.85 -51.61 30.51
CA THR A 768 -38.85 -50.76 31.21
C THR A 768 -40.29 -50.89 30.68
N LYS A 769 -40.53 -51.69 29.62
CA LYS A 769 -41.84 -51.90 28.97
C LYS A 769 -42.61 -50.60 28.67
N SER A 770 -41.89 -49.52 28.39
CA SER A 770 -42.49 -48.21 28.13
C SER A 770 -43.23 -48.18 26.81
N ALA A 771 -44.43 -47.58 26.78
CA ALA A 771 -45.19 -47.42 25.54
C ALA A 771 -44.51 -46.38 24.65
N TYR A 772 -43.93 -46.80 23.52
CA TYR A 772 -43.24 -45.90 22.60
C TYR A 772 -44.21 -45.33 21.55
N TYR A 773 -44.25 -44.01 21.43
CA TYR A 773 -45.07 -43.30 20.46
C TYR A 773 -44.18 -42.57 19.44
N SER A 774 -44.52 -42.69 18.15
CA SER A 774 -43.92 -41.91 17.07
C SER A 774 -45.02 -41.17 16.31
N TYR A 775 -44.89 -39.85 16.16
CA TYR A 775 -45.92 -38.99 15.56
C TYR A 775 -47.34 -39.21 16.13
N GLY A 776 -47.43 -39.42 17.46
CA GLY A 776 -48.70 -39.67 18.16
C GLY A 776 -49.27 -41.09 18.04
N CYS A 777 -48.62 -41.98 17.29
CA CYS A 777 -49.05 -43.38 17.12
C CYS A 777 -48.24 -44.33 18.01
N LYS A 778 -48.92 -45.21 18.74
CA LYS A 778 -48.29 -46.26 19.56
C LYS A 778 -47.67 -47.32 18.67
N ILE A 779 -46.39 -47.64 18.88
CA ILE A 779 -45.70 -48.69 18.12
C ILE A 779 -45.81 -50.00 18.90
N GLU A 780 -46.57 -50.95 18.37
CA GLU A 780 -46.79 -52.27 19.02
C GLU A 780 -45.73 -53.31 18.63
N ASN A 781 -45.05 -53.13 17.50
CA ASN A 781 -44.05 -54.09 17.01
C ASN A 781 -42.70 -53.89 17.76
N PRO A 782 -42.23 -54.87 18.55
CA PRO A 782 -40.99 -54.73 19.33
C PRO A 782 -39.74 -54.56 18.47
N PHE A 783 -39.68 -55.16 17.27
CA PHE A 783 -38.56 -54.95 16.35
C PHE A 783 -38.54 -53.52 15.79
N ALA A 784 -39.71 -52.93 15.53
CA ALA A 784 -39.81 -51.55 15.06
C ALA A 784 -39.42 -50.54 16.15
N VAL A 785 -39.76 -50.83 17.42
CA VAL A 785 -39.32 -50.04 18.58
C VAL A 785 -37.79 -50.08 18.70
N ILE A 786 -37.18 -51.26 18.66
CA ILE A 786 -35.71 -51.43 18.72
C ILE A 786 -35.03 -50.61 17.64
N LEU A 787 -35.51 -50.70 16.40
CA LEU A 787 -34.89 -50.05 15.26
C LEU A 787 -35.02 -48.52 15.33
N LEU A 788 -36.22 -47.99 15.60
CA LEU A 788 -36.46 -46.54 15.67
C LEU A 788 -35.78 -45.88 16.87
N VAL A 789 -35.86 -46.51 18.05
CA VAL A 789 -35.19 -46.03 19.26
C VAL A 789 -33.67 -46.09 19.10
N GLY A 790 -33.15 -47.21 18.56
CA GLY A 790 -31.73 -47.37 18.27
C GLY A 790 -31.21 -46.33 17.29
N PHE A 791 -31.88 -46.09 16.16
CA PHE A 791 -31.45 -45.07 15.22
C PHE A 791 -31.50 -43.65 15.82
N LYS A 792 -32.60 -43.31 16.51
CA LYS A 792 -32.73 -42.00 17.16
C LYS A 792 -31.62 -41.76 18.18
N ASN A 793 -31.37 -42.73 19.06
CA ASN A 793 -30.36 -42.62 20.10
C ASN A 793 -28.95 -42.58 19.50
N PHE A 794 -28.67 -43.37 18.47
CA PHE A 794 -27.41 -43.32 17.74
C PHE A 794 -27.13 -41.91 17.18
N PHE A 795 -28.07 -41.32 16.45
CA PHE A 795 -27.89 -39.96 15.90
C PHE A 795 -27.75 -38.91 17.00
N ASN A 796 -28.54 -39.00 18.07
CA ASN A 796 -28.41 -38.11 19.22
C ASN A 796 -27.01 -38.21 19.83
N THR A 797 -26.49 -39.42 20.05
CA THR A 797 -25.16 -39.62 20.64
C THR A 797 -24.02 -39.21 19.69
N VAL A 798 -24.21 -39.33 18.38
CA VAL A 798 -23.27 -38.82 17.37
C VAL A 798 -23.16 -37.29 17.48
N VAL A 799 -24.30 -36.60 17.51
CA VAL A 799 -24.34 -35.13 17.63
C VAL A 799 -23.78 -34.69 18.98
N PHE A 800 -24.22 -35.32 20.08
CA PHE A 800 -23.76 -35.02 21.43
C PHE A 800 -23.69 -36.29 22.30
N PRO A 801 -22.55 -36.62 22.93
CA PRO A 801 -21.34 -35.80 23.04
C PRO A 801 -20.25 -36.13 22.00
N THR A 802 -20.48 -37.07 21.07
CA THR A 802 -19.38 -37.64 20.27
C THR A 802 -18.69 -36.62 19.36
N PHE A 803 -19.44 -35.83 18.61
CA PHE A 803 -18.88 -34.81 17.72
C PHE A 803 -18.11 -33.73 18.50
N GLU A 804 -18.66 -33.28 19.63
CA GLU A 804 -17.99 -32.33 20.54
C GLU A 804 -16.68 -32.91 21.08
N ASN A 805 -16.66 -34.20 21.43
CA ASN A 805 -15.48 -34.87 21.95
C ASN A 805 -14.37 -34.99 20.90
N ILE A 806 -14.72 -35.14 19.62
CA ILE A 806 -13.75 -35.12 18.52
C ILE A 806 -13.12 -33.72 18.39
N ILE A 807 -13.93 -32.65 18.49
CA ILE A 807 -13.42 -31.27 18.47
C ILE A 807 -12.53 -30.99 19.68
N ALA A 808 -12.95 -31.41 20.88
CA ALA A 808 -12.18 -31.32 22.11
C ALA A 808 -10.83 -32.04 21.99
N MET A 809 -10.83 -33.25 21.40
CA MET A 809 -9.62 -34.02 21.15
C MET A 809 -8.68 -33.27 20.21
N PHE A 810 -9.19 -32.71 19.11
CA PHE A 810 -8.39 -31.96 18.16
C PHE A 810 -7.73 -30.72 18.79
N TYR A 811 -8.51 -29.94 19.56
CA TYR A 811 -7.99 -28.80 20.33
C TYR A 811 -6.90 -29.23 21.33
N CYS A 812 -7.13 -30.31 22.08
CA CYS A 812 -6.16 -30.86 23.02
C CYS A 812 -4.86 -31.32 22.34
N LEU A 813 -4.94 -31.93 21.16
CA LEU A 813 -3.77 -32.36 20.39
C LEU A 813 -2.91 -31.18 19.95
N ILE A 814 -3.53 -30.09 19.50
CA ILE A 814 -2.83 -28.84 19.16
C ILE A 814 -2.14 -28.26 20.39
N CYS A 815 -2.85 -28.15 21.52
CA CYS A 815 -2.28 -27.64 22.76
C CYS A 815 -1.11 -28.49 23.27
N LEU A 816 -1.19 -29.82 23.11
CA LEU A 816 -0.14 -30.76 23.49
C LEU A 816 1.08 -30.69 22.56
N ARG A 817 0.88 -30.47 21.25
CA ARG A 817 1.96 -30.18 20.29
C ARG A 817 2.75 -28.95 20.69
N LEU A 818 2.04 -27.85 20.96
CA LEU A 818 2.65 -26.58 21.34
C LEU A 818 3.40 -26.70 22.67
N GLN A 819 2.84 -27.41 23.66
CA GLN A 819 3.54 -27.70 24.92
C GLN A 819 4.83 -28.50 24.73
N THR A 820 4.79 -29.53 23.89
CA THR A 820 5.96 -30.37 23.60
C THR A 820 7.08 -29.56 22.98
N GLU A 821 6.76 -28.67 22.03
CA GLU A 821 7.78 -27.81 21.42
C GLU A 821 8.32 -26.75 22.38
N ILE A 822 7.49 -26.15 23.23
CA ILE A 822 7.99 -25.25 24.28
C ILE A 822 9.00 -26.00 25.17
N LYS A 823 8.66 -27.21 25.64
CA LYS A 823 9.58 -28.05 26.44
C LYS A 823 10.85 -28.42 25.69
N HIS A 824 10.75 -28.73 24.40
CA HIS A 824 11.90 -29.08 23.58
C HIS A 824 12.88 -27.90 23.44
N VAL A 825 12.36 -26.68 23.25
CA VAL A 825 13.18 -25.46 23.22
C VAL A 825 13.78 -25.19 24.61
N THR A 826 13.01 -25.36 25.68
CA THR A 826 13.50 -25.25 27.06
C THR A 826 14.67 -26.21 27.32
N LEU A 827 14.55 -27.48 26.93
CA LEU A 827 15.61 -28.47 27.05
C LEU A 827 16.86 -28.11 26.21
N LYS A 828 16.68 -27.52 25.01
CA LYS A 828 17.79 -27.01 24.21
C LYS A 828 18.56 -25.90 24.93
N ILE A 829 17.85 -25.01 25.63
CA ILE A 829 18.47 -23.94 26.43
C ILE A 829 19.22 -24.55 27.62
N GLN A 830 18.62 -25.49 28.34
CA GLN A 830 19.24 -26.16 29.49
C GLN A 830 20.58 -26.82 29.10
N LYS A 831 20.58 -27.57 27.99
CA LYS A 831 21.75 -28.30 27.47
C LYS A 831 22.81 -27.42 26.78
N CYS A 832 22.45 -26.20 26.36
CA CYS A 832 23.42 -25.27 25.75
C CYS A 832 24.49 -24.87 26.78
N HIS A 833 25.74 -24.66 26.40
CA HIS A 833 26.73 -24.10 27.34
C HIS A 833 26.58 -22.57 27.43
N TYR A 834 26.80 -21.95 28.59
CA TYR A 834 26.60 -20.49 28.76
C TYR A 834 27.49 -19.65 27.81
N ARG A 835 28.68 -20.16 27.46
CA ARG A 835 29.58 -19.55 26.46
C ARG A 835 29.04 -19.62 25.02
N SER A 836 28.31 -20.68 24.67
CA SER A 836 27.69 -20.85 23.34
C SER A 836 26.32 -20.18 23.21
N PHE A 837 25.78 -19.61 24.29
CA PHE A 837 24.55 -18.82 24.29
C PHE A 837 24.81 -17.38 23.77
N SER A 838 25.30 -17.26 22.55
CA SER A 838 25.60 -15.99 21.86
C SER A 838 24.33 -15.22 21.50
N GLU A 839 24.49 -13.98 21.04
CA GLU A 839 23.39 -13.16 20.50
C GLU A 839 22.67 -13.83 19.32
N SER A 840 23.41 -14.41 18.37
CA SER A 840 22.82 -15.18 17.27
C SER A 840 21.98 -16.37 17.75
N LYS A 841 22.46 -17.12 18.75
CA LYS A 841 21.71 -18.26 19.33
C LYS A 841 20.47 -17.81 20.09
N ARG A 842 20.53 -16.65 20.77
CA ARG A 842 19.37 -16.05 21.45
C ARG A 842 18.30 -15.64 20.46
N ILE A 843 18.67 -14.96 19.38
CA ILE A 843 17.75 -14.56 18.31
C ILE A 843 17.10 -15.79 17.66
N GLU A 844 17.86 -16.86 17.41
CA GLU A 844 17.32 -18.12 16.89
C GLU A 844 16.25 -18.71 17.81
N ILE A 845 16.53 -18.79 19.12
CA ILE A 845 15.59 -19.31 20.14
C ILE A 845 14.34 -18.42 20.24
N LEU A 846 14.51 -17.10 20.22
CA LEU A 846 13.40 -16.14 20.29
C LEU A 846 12.53 -16.17 19.03
N ARG A 847 13.12 -16.30 17.82
CA ARG A 847 12.37 -16.52 16.58
C ARG A 847 11.52 -17.79 16.65
N HIS A 848 12.10 -18.88 17.14
CA HIS A 848 11.39 -20.14 17.30
C HIS A 848 10.24 -20.02 18.32
N LYS A 849 10.45 -19.33 19.45
CA LYS A 849 9.39 -19.03 20.43
C LYS A 849 8.29 -18.14 19.85
N SER A 850 8.65 -17.18 19.00
CA SER A 850 7.70 -16.28 18.32
C SER A 850 6.73 -17.06 17.41
N ARG A 851 7.22 -18.06 16.67
CA ARG A 851 6.38 -18.94 15.85
C ARG A 851 5.37 -19.73 16.69
N ILE A 852 5.84 -20.27 17.83
CA ILE A 852 4.96 -20.98 18.78
C ILE A 852 3.88 -20.03 19.32
N ASN A 853 4.23 -18.79 19.65
CA ASN A 853 3.25 -17.78 20.11
C ASN A 853 2.20 -17.45 19.03
N GLY A 854 2.62 -17.34 17.76
CA GLY A 854 1.69 -17.13 16.66
C GLY A 854 0.69 -18.28 16.52
N ALA A 855 1.14 -19.53 16.65
CA ALA A 855 0.25 -20.70 16.63
C ALA A 855 -0.68 -20.76 17.86
N LEU A 856 -0.20 -20.37 19.05
CA LEU A 856 -1.01 -20.27 20.26
C LEU A 856 -2.15 -19.24 20.10
N HIS A 857 -1.84 -18.06 19.55
CA HIS A 857 -2.83 -17.02 19.31
C HIS A 857 -3.91 -17.48 18.32
N CYS A 858 -3.53 -18.07 17.19
CA CYS A 858 -4.50 -18.61 16.22
C CYS A 858 -5.34 -19.76 16.83
N THR A 859 -4.73 -20.58 17.69
CA THR A 859 -5.45 -21.64 18.42
C THR A 859 -6.51 -21.03 19.35
N GLU A 860 -6.17 -19.96 20.08
CA GLU A 860 -7.12 -19.23 20.93
C GLU A 860 -8.26 -18.63 20.10
N GLU A 861 -7.97 -17.92 19.01
CA GLU A 861 -8.99 -17.29 18.16
C GLU A 861 -10.00 -18.30 17.59
N ILE A 862 -9.53 -19.46 17.15
CA ILE A 862 -10.38 -20.48 16.52
C ILE A 862 -11.18 -21.26 17.57
N PHE A 863 -10.54 -21.64 18.68
CA PHE A 863 -11.13 -22.58 19.63
C PHE A 863 -11.73 -21.94 20.86
N ALA A 864 -11.52 -20.65 21.15
CA ALA A 864 -12.06 -20.01 22.36
C ALA A 864 -13.59 -20.17 22.53
N ARG A 865 -14.37 -20.09 21.45
CA ARG A 865 -15.83 -20.29 21.52
C ARG A 865 -16.21 -21.78 21.58
N PRO A 866 -15.73 -22.63 20.65
CA PRO A 866 -16.02 -24.07 20.72
C PRO A 866 -15.59 -24.72 22.03
N SER A 867 -14.38 -24.44 22.54
CA SER A 867 -13.89 -25.04 23.78
C SER A 867 -14.68 -24.57 25.01
N PHE A 868 -15.15 -23.31 25.04
CA PHE A 868 -16.02 -22.82 26.09
C PHE A 868 -17.39 -23.54 26.08
N LEU A 869 -18.02 -23.62 24.91
CA LEU A 869 -19.32 -24.26 24.76
C LEU A 869 -19.26 -25.75 25.10
N ILE A 870 -18.23 -26.46 24.66
CA ILE A 870 -18.01 -27.88 24.97
C ILE A 870 -17.84 -28.07 26.49
N VAL A 871 -17.04 -27.24 27.16
CA VAL A 871 -16.86 -27.33 28.62
C VAL A 871 -18.17 -27.03 29.34
N ALA A 872 -18.91 -25.99 28.93
CA ALA A 872 -20.18 -25.62 29.54
C ALA A 872 -21.25 -26.70 29.35
N ALA A 873 -21.44 -27.21 28.13
CA ALA A 873 -22.43 -28.23 27.80
C ALA A 873 -22.15 -29.55 28.54
N ASN A 874 -20.88 -29.97 28.58
CA ASN A 874 -20.49 -31.18 29.31
C ASN A 874 -20.70 -31.05 30.82
N LEU A 875 -20.37 -29.90 31.42
CA LEU A 875 -20.60 -29.66 32.83
C LEU A 875 -22.10 -29.63 33.18
N LEU A 876 -22.92 -28.90 32.40
CA LEU A 876 -24.37 -28.86 32.57
C LEU A 876 -25.01 -30.25 32.47
N THR A 877 -24.51 -31.09 31.56
CA THR A 877 -24.96 -32.48 31.44
C THR A 877 -24.61 -33.29 32.69
N CYS A 878 -23.40 -33.14 33.22
CA CYS A 878 -23.00 -33.81 34.46
C CYS A 878 -23.80 -33.32 35.67
N PHE A 879 -24.14 -32.03 35.75
CA PHE A 879 -25.08 -31.50 36.75
C PHE A 879 -26.46 -32.17 36.64
N SER A 880 -26.99 -32.28 35.43
CA SER A 880 -28.29 -32.92 35.20
C SER A 880 -28.28 -34.39 35.64
N ILE A 881 -27.25 -35.16 35.28
CA ILE A 881 -27.14 -36.59 35.64
C ILE A 881 -26.98 -36.76 37.17
N LEU A 882 -26.14 -35.92 37.80
CA LEU A 882 -25.95 -35.98 39.25
C LEU A 882 -27.19 -35.54 40.04
N SER A 883 -27.96 -34.57 39.50
CA SER A 883 -29.26 -34.19 40.06
C SER A 883 -30.25 -35.35 39.99
N THR A 884 -30.33 -36.05 38.86
CA THR A 884 -31.12 -37.29 38.73
C THR A 884 -30.64 -38.36 39.72
N TYR A 885 -29.34 -38.41 40.06
CA TYR A 885 -28.81 -39.35 41.03
C TYR A 885 -29.28 -39.06 42.47
N LEU A 886 -29.51 -37.79 42.80
CA LEU A 886 -29.89 -37.35 44.14
C LEU A 886 -31.40 -37.40 44.41
N ASP A 887 -32.24 -37.43 43.37
CA ASP A 887 -33.68 -37.56 43.50
C ASP A 887 -34.07 -39.00 43.87
N ASN A 888 -34.57 -39.22 45.08
CA ASN A 888 -34.73 -40.54 45.70
C ASN A 888 -35.95 -41.34 45.20
N ASP A 889 -36.89 -40.72 44.47
CA ASP A 889 -38.15 -41.36 44.06
C ASP A 889 -38.03 -42.24 42.79
N ILE A 890 -36.92 -42.13 42.04
CA ILE A 890 -36.69 -42.89 40.79
C ILE A 890 -36.17 -44.32 41.08
N TRP A 891 -35.77 -44.62 42.32
CA TRP A 891 -34.92 -45.77 42.64
C TRP A 891 -35.65 -47.06 43.06
N SER A 892 -36.97 -47.12 42.94
CA SER A 892 -37.77 -48.24 43.46
C SER A 892 -38.28 -49.20 42.36
N SER A 893 -37.39 -49.76 41.52
CA SER A 893 -37.43 -51.15 40.98
C SER A 893 -36.59 -51.32 39.70
N GLU A 894 -35.40 -51.92 39.83
CA GLU A 894 -34.49 -52.42 38.76
C GLU A 894 -33.98 -51.31 37.76
N ILE A 895 -32.80 -51.32 37.14
CA ILE A 895 -31.97 -52.36 36.52
C ILE A 895 -30.52 -51.83 36.43
N LEU A 896 -29.52 -52.72 36.44
CA LEU A 896 -28.09 -52.45 36.19
C LEU A 896 -27.82 -51.57 34.93
N SER A 897 -28.73 -51.57 33.95
CA SER A 897 -28.66 -50.84 32.69
C SER A 897 -28.77 -49.32 32.86
N VAL A 898 -29.58 -48.82 33.83
CA VAL A 898 -29.64 -47.38 34.17
C VAL A 898 -28.30 -46.88 34.70
N TYR A 899 -27.69 -47.66 35.60
CA TYR A 899 -26.36 -47.35 36.14
C TYR A 899 -25.29 -47.33 35.06
N ALA A 900 -25.33 -48.31 34.15
CA ALA A 900 -24.40 -48.38 33.03
C ALA A 900 -24.53 -47.18 32.09
N GLU A 901 -25.76 -46.77 31.76
CA GLU A 901 -26.03 -45.59 30.92
C GLU A 901 -25.52 -44.29 31.56
N CYS A 902 -25.87 -44.05 32.83
CA CYS A 902 -25.45 -42.86 33.55
C CYS A 902 -23.92 -42.77 33.70
N ILE A 903 -23.26 -43.89 33.99
CA ILE A 903 -21.79 -43.96 34.10
C ILE A 903 -21.15 -43.69 32.73
N LEU A 904 -21.66 -44.30 31.66
CA LEU A 904 -21.13 -44.11 30.31
C LEU A 904 -21.29 -42.66 29.84
N TYR A 905 -22.47 -42.07 29.99
CA TYR A 905 -22.71 -40.66 29.63
C TYR A 905 -21.87 -39.70 30.49
N SER A 906 -21.85 -39.90 31.81
CA SER A 906 -21.06 -39.04 32.71
C SER A 906 -19.57 -39.09 32.41
N THR A 907 -19.03 -40.29 32.16
CA THR A 907 -17.62 -40.45 31.80
C THR A 907 -17.31 -39.78 30.47
N ASN A 908 -18.20 -39.92 29.49
CA ASN A 908 -18.03 -39.36 28.15
C ASN A 908 -18.13 -37.81 28.12
N CYS A 909 -18.79 -37.19 29.09
CA CYS A 909 -18.86 -35.73 29.22
C CYS A 909 -17.76 -35.14 30.13
N LEU A 910 -17.46 -35.78 31.28
CA LEU A 910 -16.46 -35.31 32.23
C LEU A 910 -15.03 -35.40 31.69
N VAL A 911 -14.69 -36.50 31.02
CA VAL A 911 -13.32 -36.76 30.56
C VAL A 911 -12.86 -35.65 29.58
N PRO A 912 -13.55 -35.33 28.48
CA PRO A 912 -13.15 -34.27 27.55
C PRO A 912 -13.03 -32.89 28.21
N ALA A 913 -13.96 -32.52 29.09
CA ALA A 913 -13.91 -31.25 29.82
C ALA A 913 -12.65 -31.17 30.71
N ILE A 914 -12.33 -32.23 31.46
CA ILE A 914 -11.10 -32.30 32.27
C ILE A 914 -9.86 -32.24 31.37
N PHE A 915 -9.85 -32.95 30.24
CA PHE A 915 -8.73 -32.95 29.30
C PHE A 915 -8.47 -31.56 28.70
N ILE A 916 -9.53 -30.83 28.30
CA ILE A 916 -9.43 -29.44 27.83
C ILE A 916 -8.78 -28.58 28.92
N LEU A 917 -9.30 -28.61 30.15
CA LEU A 917 -8.80 -27.80 31.26
C LEU A 917 -7.36 -28.16 31.66
N TRP A 918 -7.03 -29.45 31.65
CA TRP A 918 -5.72 -29.96 32.07
C TRP A 918 -4.63 -29.69 31.04
N ILE A 919 -4.94 -29.94 29.76
CA ILE A 919 -3.98 -29.77 28.66
C ILE A 919 -3.84 -28.29 28.34
N ALA A 920 -4.92 -27.53 28.07
CA ALA A 920 -4.79 -26.10 27.80
C ALA A 920 -4.15 -25.36 28.98
N GLY A 921 -4.51 -25.72 30.22
CA GLY A 921 -3.89 -25.18 31.44
C GLY A 921 -2.44 -25.62 31.70
N GLY A 922 -1.88 -26.51 30.87
CA GLY A 922 -0.47 -26.87 30.88
C GLY A 922 0.44 -25.88 30.14
N ILE A 923 -0.10 -25.07 29.22
CA ILE A 923 0.67 -24.09 28.43
C ILE A 923 1.34 -23.03 29.30
N PRO A 924 0.63 -22.36 30.23
CA PRO A 924 1.25 -21.35 31.11
C PRO A 924 2.39 -21.93 31.97
N ILE A 925 2.28 -23.20 32.36
CA ILE A 925 3.29 -23.89 33.18
C ILE A 925 4.59 -24.06 32.40
N VAL A 926 4.51 -24.57 31.17
CA VAL A 926 5.70 -24.75 30.31
C VAL A 926 6.29 -23.42 29.84
N GLU A 927 5.46 -22.38 29.71
CA GLU A 927 5.95 -21.03 29.43
C GLU A 927 6.73 -20.42 30.60
N SER A 928 6.29 -20.63 31.84
CA SER A 928 7.05 -20.21 33.02
C SER A 928 8.39 -20.94 33.11
N GLU A 929 8.39 -22.25 32.90
CA GLU A 929 9.61 -23.07 32.92
C GLU A 929 10.61 -22.63 31.84
N PHE A 930 10.13 -22.31 30.63
CA PHE A 930 10.96 -21.72 29.56
C PHE A 930 11.58 -20.39 29.99
N ARG A 931 10.77 -19.49 30.57
CA ARG A 931 11.20 -18.16 31.00
C ARG A 931 12.26 -18.24 32.09
N GLU A 932 12.03 -19.03 33.12
CA GLU A 932 12.99 -19.26 34.22
C GLU A 932 14.31 -19.82 33.69
N THR A 933 14.23 -20.88 32.88
CA THR A 933 15.41 -21.51 32.26
C THR A 933 16.21 -20.53 31.39
N PHE A 934 15.52 -19.70 30.59
CA PHE A 934 16.16 -18.71 29.73
C PHE A 934 16.85 -17.61 30.57
N GLN A 935 16.20 -17.16 31.65
CA GLN A 935 16.76 -16.17 32.59
C GLN A 935 17.98 -16.71 33.34
N GLU A 936 17.91 -17.92 33.88
CA GLU A 936 19.05 -18.56 34.55
C GLU A 936 20.27 -18.68 33.63
N LYS A 937 20.04 -19.02 32.35
CA LYS A 937 21.11 -19.14 31.35
C LYS A 937 21.74 -17.80 31.00
N MET A 938 20.92 -16.77 30.89
CA MET A 938 21.33 -15.38 30.71
C MET A 938 22.19 -14.89 31.88
N CYS A 939 21.73 -15.05 33.11
CA CYS A 939 22.46 -14.67 34.32
C CYS A 939 23.81 -15.39 34.41
N SER A 940 23.84 -16.70 34.13
CA SER A 940 25.08 -17.49 34.11
C SER A 940 26.10 -16.98 33.08
N ARG A 941 25.63 -16.50 31.92
CA ARG A 941 26.49 -15.87 30.90
C ARG A 941 26.99 -14.50 31.35
N MET A 942 26.11 -13.64 31.86
CA MET A 942 26.46 -12.30 32.33
C MET A 942 27.55 -12.31 33.39
N LEU A 943 27.46 -13.23 34.36
CA LEU A 943 28.47 -13.44 35.40
C LEU A 943 29.83 -13.86 34.82
N SER A 944 29.86 -14.49 33.63
CA SER A 944 31.08 -14.95 32.97
C SER A 944 31.72 -13.91 32.03
N THR A 945 30.96 -12.94 31.51
CA THR A 945 31.44 -11.96 30.50
C THR A 945 31.65 -10.55 31.04
N GLY A 946 31.27 -10.25 32.29
CA GLY A 946 31.52 -8.95 32.93
C GLY A 946 30.83 -7.73 32.29
N SER A 947 29.92 -7.94 31.33
CA SER A 947 29.22 -6.90 30.59
C SER A 947 27.81 -6.67 31.15
N ILE A 948 27.54 -5.43 31.61
CA ILE A 948 26.22 -4.93 32.02
C ILE A 948 25.61 -4.05 30.90
N GLY A 949 26.08 -4.18 29.65
CA GLY A 949 25.57 -3.42 28.51
C GLY A 949 24.39 -4.11 27.80
N ASN A 950 23.27 -3.39 27.64
CA ASN A 950 22.07 -3.69 26.84
C ASN A 950 20.99 -4.62 27.43
N LEU A 951 20.21 -4.09 28.38
CA LEU A 951 19.07 -4.76 29.04
C LEU A 951 17.69 -4.15 28.70
N ARG A 952 17.53 -3.48 27.55
CA ARG A 952 16.27 -2.79 27.18
C ARG A 952 15.27 -3.66 26.39
N LEU A 953 15.73 -4.42 25.39
CA LEU A 953 14.86 -5.30 24.56
C LEU A 953 14.28 -6.49 25.35
N GLU A 954 15.04 -6.97 26.33
CA GLU A 954 14.73 -8.20 27.07
C GLU A 954 13.75 -7.94 28.22
N LYS A 955 13.81 -6.77 28.89
CA LYS A 955 12.79 -6.36 29.88
C LYS A 955 11.38 -6.30 29.29
N TRP A 956 11.25 -5.97 28.01
CA TRP A 956 9.96 -5.88 27.31
C TRP A 956 9.36 -7.26 27.03
N PHE A 957 10.17 -8.25 26.66
CA PHE A 957 9.72 -9.63 26.41
C PHE A 957 9.27 -10.34 27.70
N PHE A 958 9.91 -10.01 28.83
CA PHE A 958 9.56 -10.58 30.14
C PHE A 958 8.47 -9.83 30.91
N ALA A 959 7.99 -8.69 30.39
CA ALA A 959 6.88 -7.93 30.96
C ALA A 959 5.50 -8.42 30.48
N LYS A 960 5.45 -9.33 29.49
CA LYS A 960 4.18 -9.88 28.96
C LYS A 960 3.62 -10.93 29.93
N GLN A 961 2.33 -10.79 30.28
CA GLN A 961 1.59 -11.79 31.07
C GLN A 961 1.62 -13.16 30.38
N ASP A 962 1.62 -14.23 31.17
CA ASP A 962 1.59 -15.63 30.71
C ASP A 962 0.49 -15.82 29.65
N ASN A 963 0.77 -16.53 28.54
CA ASN A 963 -0.24 -16.83 27.54
C ASN A 963 -1.22 -17.88 28.12
N VAL A 964 -2.21 -17.40 28.86
CA VAL A 964 -3.29 -18.23 29.42
C VAL A 964 -4.41 -18.30 28.40
N LEU A 965 -4.61 -19.47 27.80
CA LEU A 965 -5.74 -19.70 26.90
C LEU A 965 -7.07 -19.51 27.66
N THR A 966 -8.01 -18.80 27.04
CA THR A 966 -9.32 -18.51 27.64
C THR A 966 -10.49 -19.02 26.80
N GLY A 967 -11.57 -19.39 27.48
CA GLY A 967 -12.89 -19.54 26.86
C GLY A 967 -13.62 -18.20 26.86
N LEU A 968 -13.74 -17.59 25.68
CA LEU A 968 -14.39 -16.28 25.46
C LEU A 968 -13.83 -15.11 26.31
N GLY A 969 -12.61 -15.23 26.85
CA GLY A 969 -12.10 -14.27 27.85
C GLY A 969 -12.80 -14.31 29.22
N ILE A 970 -13.80 -15.18 29.39
CA ILE A 970 -14.61 -15.31 30.61
C ILE A 970 -14.00 -16.35 31.55
N PHE A 971 -13.52 -17.46 30.99
CA PHE A 971 -13.03 -18.60 31.76
C PHE A 971 -11.58 -18.94 31.39
N SER A 972 -10.64 -18.68 32.30
CA SER A 972 -9.24 -19.02 32.08
C SER A 972 -8.98 -20.52 32.30
N TYR A 973 -8.37 -21.18 31.31
CA TYR A 973 -8.03 -22.59 31.41
C TYR A 973 -6.78 -22.74 32.28
N ARG A 974 -6.98 -23.04 33.56
CA ARG A 974 -5.91 -23.36 34.53
C ARG A 974 -6.19 -24.71 35.16
N ARG A 975 -5.14 -25.46 35.52
CA ARG A 975 -5.30 -26.73 36.24
C ARG A 975 -5.99 -26.55 37.60
N SER A 976 -5.81 -25.40 38.25
CA SER A 976 -6.51 -25.04 39.48
C SER A 976 -8.03 -24.88 39.29
N SER A 977 -8.48 -24.52 38.08
CA SER A 977 -9.89 -24.38 37.74
C SER A 977 -10.64 -25.72 37.79
N ILE A 978 -9.93 -26.85 37.70
CA ILE A 978 -10.54 -28.19 37.79
C ILE A 978 -11.13 -28.42 39.19
N PHE A 979 -10.41 -28.05 40.25
CA PHE A 979 -10.92 -28.15 41.62
C PHE A 979 -12.08 -27.20 41.88
N ALA A 980 -12.05 -26.00 41.29
CA ALA A 980 -13.17 -25.07 41.35
C ALA A 980 -14.42 -25.62 40.67
N VAL A 981 -14.27 -26.22 39.48
CA VAL A 981 -15.35 -26.88 38.74
C VAL A 981 -15.92 -28.06 39.51
N PHE A 982 -15.09 -28.95 40.07
CA PHE A 982 -15.55 -30.04 40.93
C PHE A 982 -16.26 -29.53 42.20
N GLY A 983 -15.72 -28.48 42.82
CA GLY A 983 -16.32 -27.81 43.98
C GLY A 983 -17.71 -27.25 43.65
N SER A 984 -17.83 -26.50 42.55
CA SER A 984 -19.12 -26.01 42.04
C SER A 984 -20.07 -27.16 41.71
N LEU A 985 -19.55 -28.27 41.15
CA LEU A 985 -20.35 -29.43 40.82
C LEU A 985 -21.01 -30.07 42.05
N ILE A 986 -20.29 -30.16 43.15
CA ILE A 986 -20.81 -30.66 44.43
C ILE A 986 -21.73 -29.61 45.07
N THR A 987 -21.30 -28.35 45.15
CA THR A 987 -22.01 -27.28 45.86
C THR A 987 -23.37 -26.99 45.25
N TYR A 988 -23.47 -26.79 43.94
CA TYR A 988 -24.76 -26.47 43.31
C TYR A 988 -25.70 -27.68 43.26
N THR A 989 -25.18 -28.89 43.05
CA THR A 989 -26.04 -30.09 43.02
C THR A 989 -26.60 -30.43 44.40
N VAL A 990 -25.88 -30.12 45.49
CA VAL A 990 -26.37 -30.29 46.86
C VAL A 990 -27.32 -29.14 47.26
N LEU A 991 -27.04 -27.89 46.85
CA LEU A 991 -27.90 -26.73 47.16
C LEU A 991 -29.27 -26.74 46.47
N PHE A 992 -29.41 -27.40 45.32
CA PHE A 992 -30.70 -27.55 44.62
C PHE A 992 -31.55 -28.71 45.17
N LYS A 993 -31.06 -29.45 46.17
CA LYS A 993 -31.79 -30.56 46.81
C LYS A 993 -32.61 -30.11 48.04
N ASP A 994 -32.30 -28.96 48.62
CA ASP A 994 -33.12 -28.27 49.63
C ASP A 994 -34.06 -27.27 48.94
#